data_AF-A0AAD1RHP5-F1
#
_entry.id   AF-A0AAD1RHP5-F1
#
_cell.length_a   1.000
_cell.length_b   1.000
_cell.length_c   1.000
_cell.angle_alpha   90.00
_cell.angle_beta   90.00
_cell.angle_gamma   90.00
#
_symmetry.space_group_name_H-M   'P 1'
#
loop_
_entity.id
_entity.type
_entity.pdbx_description
1 polymer ?
#
loop_
_entity_poly.entity_id
_entity_poly.type
_entity_poly.pdbx_seq_one_letter_code
_entity_poly.pdbx_strand_id
1 'polypeptide(L)'
;MNSVRAANRRPRRVSRPRPVQPERNNAGERDEVPADMVAEESGPGAQNSPYQLRRKTLVPKRTACPTKSSMEGASTSTTENFGHRAKRARVSGKSQDLPAAPAEQYLQEKLPDEVVLKIFSYLLEQDLCRAACVCKRFSELANDPILWKRLYMEVFEYTRPMMHPEPGKFFQINPEEYEHPNPWKESFQQLYKGAHVKPGFAEHFYSNPTRYKGRENMLYYDTIEDALGGVQEAHFDGLIFVHSGIYTDEWIYIESPITMIGAAPGKVADKVIIENTRDSTFVFMEGSEDAYVGYMTIRFNPDDKSAQHHNAHHCLEITVNCSPVIDHCIIRSTCTVGSAVCVSGQGACPTIKHCNISDCENVGLYITDHAQGIYEDNEISNNALAGIWVKNHGNPIIRRNHIHHGRDVGVFTFDHGMGYFESCNIHRNRIAGFEVKAYANPTVVRCEIHHGQTGGIYVHEKGRGQFLENKIYANNFAGVWITSNSDPTIRGNAIFNGNQGGVYIFGDGRGLIEENDIYGNALAGIQIRTNSCPIVRHNKIHDGQHGGIYVHEKGQGVIEENEVYSNTLAGVWVTTGSTPVLRRNRIHSGKQVGVYFYDNGHGILEDNDIYNHMYSGVQIRTGSNPKIRRNKIWGGQNGGILVYNSGLGYIEDNEIFDNAMAGVWIKTDSNPTLRRNKIHDGRDGGICIFNGGRGIVLIVQKNHTSGQNHLCIIRS
;
A
#
# COMPACT_ATOMS: atom_id res chain seq x y z
N MET A 1 -25.09 21.30 -52.53
CA MET A 1 -25.19 21.57 -51.08
C MET A 1 -24.07 20.81 -50.39
N ASN A 2 -23.50 21.36 -49.31
CA ASN A 2 -22.08 21.13 -49.03
C ASN A 2 -21.81 20.03 -47.98
N SER A 3 -20.83 19.18 -48.27
CA SER A 3 -20.14 18.42 -47.22
C SER A 3 -19.13 19.32 -46.49
N VAL A 4 -18.90 19.09 -45.19
CA VAL A 4 -17.79 19.69 -44.45
C VAL A 4 -17.04 18.57 -43.73
N ARG A 5 -15.78 18.33 -44.12
CA ARG A 5 -14.87 17.40 -43.45
C ARG A 5 -14.36 18.02 -42.15
N ALA A 6 -14.51 17.32 -41.02
CA ALA A 6 -13.70 17.61 -39.84
C ALA A 6 -12.25 17.17 -40.09
N ALA A 7 -11.27 18.05 -39.83
CA ALA A 7 -9.87 17.80 -40.15
C ALA A 7 -9.02 17.52 -38.90
N ASN A 8 -8.59 16.27 -38.73
CA ASN A 8 -7.68 15.86 -37.65
C ASN A 8 -6.29 16.52 -37.80
N ARG A 9 -6.07 17.63 -37.09
CA ARG A 9 -4.75 18.26 -36.96
C ARG A 9 -3.95 17.60 -35.83
N ARG A 10 -2.94 16.80 -36.19
CA ARG A 10 -1.92 16.31 -35.25
C ARG A 10 -1.17 17.51 -34.63
N PRO A 11 -0.95 17.57 -33.29
CA PRO A 11 -0.07 18.55 -32.69
C PRO A 11 1.39 18.33 -33.12
N ARG A 12 2.18 19.42 -33.21
CA ARG A 12 3.59 19.37 -33.60
C ARG A 12 4.46 18.83 -32.46
N ARG A 13 5.45 17.99 -32.78
CA ARG A 13 6.53 17.64 -31.84
C ARG A 13 7.29 18.90 -31.42
N VAL A 14 7.38 19.17 -30.12
CA VAL A 14 8.36 20.10 -29.56
C VAL A 14 9.69 19.37 -29.39
N SER A 15 10.79 19.99 -29.79
CA SER A 15 12.14 19.41 -29.70
C SER A 15 12.65 19.39 -28.25
N ARG A 16 13.11 18.22 -27.78
CA ARG A 16 13.83 18.11 -26.51
C ARG A 16 15.22 18.76 -26.61
N PRO A 17 15.72 19.46 -25.56
CA PRO A 17 17.13 19.78 -25.42
C PRO A 17 18.01 18.51 -25.39
N ARG A 18 19.28 18.63 -25.79
CA ARG A 18 20.27 17.55 -25.61
C ARG A 18 20.79 17.55 -24.16
N PRO A 19 21.04 16.38 -23.55
CA PRO A 19 21.86 16.30 -22.34
C PRO A 19 23.30 16.74 -22.64
N VAL A 20 23.95 17.39 -21.66
CA VAL A 20 25.39 17.67 -21.68
C VAL A 20 26.14 16.42 -21.24
N GLN A 21 27.23 16.07 -21.94
CA GLN A 21 28.13 15.00 -21.51
C GLN A 21 29.13 15.55 -20.49
N PRO A 22 29.38 14.88 -19.34
CA PRO A 22 30.55 15.15 -18.52
C PRO A 22 31.81 14.62 -19.22
N GLU A 23 32.91 15.34 -19.09
CA GLU A 23 34.18 15.02 -19.74
C GLU A 23 34.90 13.83 -19.06
N ARG A 24 35.67 13.08 -19.84
CA ARG A 24 36.62 12.08 -19.31
C ARG A 24 37.96 12.76 -18.99
N ASN A 25 38.46 12.56 -17.78
CA ASN A 25 39.87 12.78 -17.44
C ASN A 25 40.48 11.50 -16.85
N ASN A 26 41.76 11.25 -17.17
CA ASN A 26 42.48 10.04 -16.78
C ASN A 26 43.50 10.31 -15.66
N ALA A 27 43.47 9.47 -14.63
CA ALA A 27 44.58 9.05 -13.75
C ALA A 27 44.21 7.61 -13.29
N GLY A 28 45.12 6.65 -13.06
CA GLY A 28 46.14 6.64 -12.00
C GLY A 28 45.45 6.25 -10.66
N GLU A 29 45.76 5.16 -9.97
CA GLU A 29 46.86 4.15 -10.02
C GLU A 29 46.28 2.74 -9.76
N ARG A 30 46.81 1.64 -10.34
CA ARG A 30 47.75 0.66 -9.72
C ARG A 30 47.60 0.40 -8.21
N ASP A 31 47.13 -0.81 -7.88
CA ASP A 31 47.60 -1.73 -6.82
C ASP A 31 46.91 -3.08 -7.12
N GLU A 32 47.59 -4.09 -7.67
CA GLU A 32 48.39 -5.12 -7.00
C GLU A 32 47.60 -6.02 -6.02
N VAL A 33 47.36 -7.26 -6.46
CA VAL A 33 46.78 -8.37 -5.70
C VAL A 33 47.84 -9.46 -5.56
N PRO A 34 48.22 -9.90 -4.34
CA PRO A 34 49.05 -11.07 -4.16
C PRO A 34 48.27 -12.36 -4.44
N ALA A 35 48.85 -13.25 -5.23
CA ALA A 35 48.40 -14.63 -5.36
C ALA A 35 49.57 -15.56 -4.97
N ASP A 36 49.29 -16.57 -4.14
CA ASP A 36 50.17 -17.70 -3.79
C ASP A 36 49.34 -18.71 -2.97
N MET A 37 49.53 -20.04 -3.05
CA MET A 37 50.19 -20.83 -4.11
C MET A 37 49.61 -22.27 -4.13
N VAL A 38 50.04 -23.08 -5.11
CA VAL A 38 49.51 -24.41 -5.45
C VAL A 38 49.93 -25.52 -4.48
N ALA A 39 49.05 -26.50 -4.24
CA ALA A 39 49.43 -27.88 -3.92
C ALA A 39 48.36 -28.88 -4.40
N GLU A 40 48.74 -29.84 -5.24
CA GLU A 40 47.97 -31.05 -5.54
C GLU A 40 48.48 -32.22 -4.68
N GLU A 41 47.61 -33.16 -4.30
CA GLU A 41 47.70 -34.58 -4.74
C GLU A 41 46.73 -35.51 -3.97
N SER A 42 46.13 -36.44 -4.72
CA SER A 42 45.69 -37.78 -4.28
C SER A 42 44.54 -37.96 -3.24
N GLY A 43 43.75 -39.00 -3.48
CA GLY A 43 43.02 -39.77 -2.46
C GLY A 43 43.43 -41.25 -2.56
N PRO A 44 42.65 -42.23 -2.04
CA PRO A 44 41.36 -42.13 -1.35
C PRO A 44 41.36 -42.76 0.05
N GLY A 45 40.27 -42.57 0.81
CA GLY A 45 40.05 -43.24 2.11
C GLY A 45 38.58 -43.22 2.52
N ALA A 46 38.11 -44.28 3.17
CA ALA A 46 36.68 -44.49 3.45
C ALA A 46 36.35 -44.52 4.96
N GLN A 47 35.05 -44.38 5.26
CA GLN A 47 34.41 -44.52 6.58
C GLN A 47 34.71 -43.45 7.64
N ASN A 48 33.66 -42.72 8.04
CA ASN A 48 33.40 -42.43 9.45
C ASN A 48 31.89 -42.23 9.67
N SER A 49 31.36 -42.73 10.80
CA SER A 49 29.93 -42.64 11.15
C SER A 49 29.71 -41.51 12.17
N PRO A 50 28.65 -40.69 12.05
CA PRO A 50 28.47 -39.50 12.89
C PRO A 50 28.02 -39.78 14.34
N TYR A 51 27.87 -41.04 14.75
CA TYR A 51 27.31 -41.41 16.07
C TYR A 51 28.35 -41.53 17.19
N GLN A 52 29.07 -40.46 17.51
CA GLN A 52 29.78 -40.35 18.80
C GLN A 52 29.74 -38.92 19.40
N LEU A 53 29.89 -38.86 20.74
CA LEU A 53 30.03 -37.66 21.58
C LEU A 53 28.78 -36.78 21.81
N ARG A 54 27.90 -37.22 22.73
CA ARG A 54 27.91 -36.68 24.13
C ARG A 54 26.85 -37.31 25.05
N ARG A 55 27.30 -37.84 26.19
CA ARG A 55 26.50 -37.87 27.43
C ARG A 55 26.71 -36.56 28.19
N LYS A 56 25.64 -35.84 28.53
CA LYS A 56 25.58 -34.98 29.73
C LYS A 56 24.18 -35.01 30.32
N THR A 57 24.06 -35.57 31.52
CA THR A 57 22.81 -35.65 32.27
C THR A 57 22.46 -34.30 32.88
N LEU A 58 21.20 -33.87 32.78
CA LEU A 58 20.65 -32.75 33.55
C LEU A 58 19.56 -33.28 34.48
N VAL A 59 19.63 -32.89 35.76
CA VAL A 59 18.69 -33.33 36.81
C VAL A 59 17.76 -32.16 37.17
N PRO A 60 16.43 -32.31 37.05
CA PRO A 60 15.50 -31.28 37.49
C PRO A 60 15.55 -31.08 39.02
N LYS A 61 15.71 -29.84 39.47
CA LYS A 61 15.54 -29.50 40.89
C LYS A 61 14.06 -29.55 41.27
N ARG A 62 13.73 -30.14 42.42
CA ARG A 62 12.41 -30.00 43.04
C ARG A 62 12.28 -28.63 43.71
N THR A 63 11.18 -27.94 43.46
CA THR A 63 10.61 -26.90 44.31
C THR A 63 9.23 -27.35 44.77
N ALA A 64 8.82 -26.99 46.00
CA ALA A 64 7.58 -27.44 46.61
C ALA A 64 6.62 -26.26 46.86
N CYS A 65 5.32 -26.51 46.73
CA CYS A 65 4.26 -25.56 47.08
C CYS A 65 3.51 -26.02 48.36
N PRO A 66 3.08 -25.09 49.24
CA PRO A 66 2.31 -25.39 50.45
C PRO A 66 0.80 -25.59 50.17
N THR A 67 -0.02 -25.68 51.23
CA THR A 67 -1.27 -26.47 51.24
C THR A 67 -2.58 -25.70 51.55
N LYS A 68 -3.65 -26.09 50.82
CA LYS A 68 -5.09 -26.21 51.18
C LYS A 68 -5.89 -25.06 51.88
N SER A 69 -7.00 -24.69 51.23
CA SER A 69 -8.35 -24.39 51.79
C SER A 69 -9.37 -24.43 50.62
N SER A 70 -10.43 -25.27 50.56
CA SER A 70 -11.79 -25.13 51.15
C SER A 70 -12.49 -23.78 50.83
N MET A 71 -13.76 -23.69 50.38
CA MET A 71 -14.86 -24.69 50.26
C MET A 71 -16.00 -24.18 49.33
N GLU A 72 -16.81 -25.09 48.77
CA GLU A 72 -18.24 -24.99 48.32
C GLU A 72 -18.82 -23.83 47.47
N GLY A 73 -19.76 -24.16 46.57
CA GLY A 73 -20.62 -23.23 45.80
C GLY A 73 -21.24 -23.89 44.55
N ALA A 74 -22.56 -23.87 44.39
CA ALA A 74 -23.29 -24.72 43.43
C ALA A 74 -23.93 -23.99 42.23
N SER A 75 -23.95 -24.68 41.07
CA SER A 75 -25.04 -24.84 40.08
C SER A 75 -25.74 -23.60 39.44
N THR A 76 -26.19 -23.60 38.18
CA THR A 76 -26.10 -24.52 37.00
C THR A 76 -25.40 -23.77 35.82
N SER A 77 -25.69 -23.76 34.50
CA SER A 77 -26.58 -24.47 33.53
C SER A 77 -26.19 -24.02 32.09
N THR A 78 -26.40 -24.73 30.98
CA THR A 78 -26.50 -26.18 30.64
C THR A 78 -26.64 -26.28 29.10
N THR A 79 -25.74 -26.97 28.39
CA THR A 79 -25.94 -27.38 26.98
C THR A 79 -25.27 -28.72 26.67
N GLU A 80 -25.87 -29.42 25.71
CA GLU A 80 -25.84 -30.87 25.48
C GLU A 80 -24.49 -31.46 25.02
N ASN A 81 -24.27 -32.74 25.34
CA ASN A 81 -23.11 -33.53 24.93
C ASN A 81 -23.58 -34.80 24.18
N PHE A 82 -23.02 -35.07 23.00
CA PHE A 82 -23.36 -36.26 22.22
C PHE A 82 -22.57 -37.52 22.65
N GLY A 83 -23.29 -38.64 22.86
CA GLY A 83 -22.79 -39.97 22.51
C GLY A 83 -21.71 -40.62 23.40
N HIS A 84 -22.02 -40.99 24.65
CA HIS A 84 -21.20 -41.96 25.39
C HIS A 84 -21.17 -43.33 24.69
N ARG A 85 -20.05 -43.69 24.05
CA ARG A 85 -19.80 -45.05 23.55
C ARG A 85 -19.53 -46.00 24.72
N ALA A 86 -20.17 -47.17 24.74
CA ALA A 86 -20.22 -48.05 25.90
C ALA A 86 -18.85 -48.59 26.35
N LYS A 87 -18.65 -48.70 27.68
CA LYS A 87 -17.54 -49.44 28.29
C LYS A 87 -17.61 -50.92 27.86
N ARG A 88 -16.70 -51.37 26.99
CA ARG A 88 -16.53 -52.81 26.72
C ARG A 88 -16.07 -53.52 27.99
N ALA A 89 -16.64 -54.69 28.26
CA ALA A 89 -16.26 -55.53 29.38
C ALA A 89 -14.80 -56.00 29.24
N ARG A 90 -14.10 -56.11 30.37
CA ARG A 90 -12.71 -56.61 30.43
C ARG A 90 -12.74 -58.14 30.32
N VAL A 91 -12.80 -58.66 29.10
CA VAL A 91 -12.80 -60.11 28.84
C VAL A 91 -11.45 -60.70 29.26
N SER A 92 -11.41 -61.35 30.42
CA SER A 92 -10.26 -62.09 30.92
C SER A 92 -10.15 -63.46 30.23
N GLY A 93 -10.03 -63.45 28.90
CA GLY A 93 -9.64 -64.63 28.15
C GLY A 93 -8.19 -64.96 28.47
N LYS A 94 -7.91 -66.18 28.96
CA LYS A 94 -6.54 -66.69 29.03
C LYS A 94 -6.09 -66.98 27.60
N SER A 95 -5.38 -66.05 26.97
CA SER A 95 -4.40 -66.41 25.95
C SER A 95 -3.45 -67.43 26.56
N GLN A 96 -3.13 -68.49 25.83
CA GLN A 96 -1.96 -69.28 26.17
C GLN A 96 -0.75 -68.44 25.74
N ASP A 97 0.05 -68.01 26.72
CA ASP A 97 1.31 -67.34 26.46
C ASP A 97 2.30 -68.35 25.86
N LEU A 98 2.23 -68.50 24.53
CA LEU A 98 3.33 -69.01 23.74
C LEU A 98 4.55 -68.13 24.08
N PRO A 99 5.73 -68.71 24.38
CA PRO A 99 6.92 -67.91 24.60
C PRO A 99 7.18 -67.05 23.37
N ALA A 100 7.21 -65.73 23.55
CA ALA A 100 7.65 -64.80 22.52
C ALA A 100 8.98 -65.33 21.96
N ALA A 101 9.06 -65.46 20.63
CA ALA A 101 10.16 -66.16 20.00
C ALA A 101 11.49 -65.50 20.41
N PRO A 102 12.62 -66.23 20.54
CA PRO A 102 13.86 -65.64 21.04
C PRO A 102 14.33 -64.39 20.28
N ALA A 103 13.95 -64.26 19.00
CA ALA A 103 14.16 -63.07 18.18
C ALA A 103 13.29 -61.85 18.60
N GLU A 104 12.06 -62.05 19.07
CA GLU A 104 11.13 -60.98 19.45
C GLU A 104 11.60 -60.27 20.74
N GLN A 105 11.95 -61.03 21.77
CA GLN A 105 12.60 -60.46 22.97
C GLN A 105 13.95 -59.81 22.62
N TYR A 106 14.71 -60.38 21.67
CA TYR A 106 15.98 -59.80 21.25
C TYR A 106 15.80 -58.44 20.55
N LEU A 107 14.81 -58.32 19.65
CA LEU A 107 14.42 -57.07 19.00
C LEU A 107 13.92 -56.03 20.00
N GLN A 108 13.07 -56.42 20.96
CA GLN A 108 12.46 -55.50 21.92
C GLN A 108 13.40 -55.04 23.04
N GLU A 109 14.29 -55.91 23.53
CA GLU A 109 15.07 -55.68 24.76
C GLU A 109 16.60 -55.70 24.60
N LYS A 110 17.16 -56.32 23.53
CA LYS A 110 18.61 -56.60 23.43
C LYS A 110 19.35 -55.78 22.38
N LEU A 111 18.70 -55.37 21.29
CA LEU A 111 19.33 -54.48 20.30
C LEU A 111 19.53 -53.06 20.87
N PRO A 112 20.63 -52.35 20.53
CA PRO A 112 20.80 -50.92 20.83
C PRO A 112 19.77 -50.03 20.11
N ASP A 113 19.45 -48.87 20.69
CA ASP A 113 18.49 -47.92 20.13
C ASP A 113 18.92 -47.42 18.74
N GLU A 114 20.22 -47.23 18.50
CA GLU A 114 20.77 -46.81 17.20
C GLU A 114 20.52 -47.85 16.10
N VAL A 115 20.52 -49.14 16.46
CA VAL A 115 20.22 -50.23 15.53
C VAL A 115 18.71 -50.31 15.25
N VAL A 116 17.88 -50.14 16.29
CA VAL A 116 16.41 -50.09 16.12
C VAL A 116 16.00 -48.87 15.28
N LEU A 117 16.56 -47.68 15.53
CA LEU A 117 16.36 -46.49 14.70
C LEU A 117 16.87 -46.70 13.26
N LYS A 118 17.97 -47.43 13.06
CA LYS A 118 18.43 -47.77 11.70
C LYS A 118 17.48 -48.74 11.00
N ILE A 119 16.87 -49.70 11.71
CA ILE A 119 15.81 -50.56 11.15
C ILE A 119 14.56 -49.73 10.83
N PHE A 120 14.12 -48.87 11.76
CA PHE A 120 12.97 -47.99 11.57
C PHE A 120 13.16 -46.99 10.42
N SER A 121 14.40 -46.61 10.08
CA SER A 121 14.71 -45.81 8.88
C SER A 121 14.45 -46.50 7.53
N TYR A 122 13.91 -47.73 7.52
CA TYR A 122 13.40 -48.43 6.35
C TYR A 122 11.88 -48.67 6.39
N LEU A 123 11.18 -48.15 7.41
CA LEU A 123 9.73 -48.29 7.56
C LEU A 123 9.00 -47.03 7.10
N LEU A 124 7.85 -47.21 6.45
CA LEU A 124 6.93 -46.11 6.10
C LEU A 124 6.08 -45.68 7.30
N GLU A 125 5.44 -44.52 7.19
CA GLU A 125 4.59 -43.88 8.21
C GLU A 125 3.59 -44.83 8.88
N GLN A 126 2.92 -45.70 8.11
CA GLN A 126 1.97 -46.67 8.67
C GLN A 126 2.67 -47.73 9.55
N ASP A 127 3.82 -48.23 9.12
CA ASP A 127 4.57 -49.25 9.85
C ASP A 127 5.32 -48.69 11.05
N LEU A 128 5.74 -47.42 11.00
CA LEU A 128 6.19 -46.67 12.18
C LEU A 128 5.06 -46.50 13.20
N CYS A 129 3.86 -46.14 12.75
CA CYS A 129 2.69 -46.05 13.64
C CYS A 129 2.24 -47.43 14.19
N ARG A 130 2.41 -48.53 13.43
CA ARG A 130 2.22 -49.90 13.94
C ARG A 130 3.28 -50.29 14.97
N ALA A 131 4.57 -50.01 14.69
CA ALA A 131 5.67 -50.26 15.61
C ALA A 131 5.50 -49.49 16.93
N ALA A 132 5.03 -48.23 16.87
CA ALA A 132 4.75 -47.41 18.04
C ALA A 132 3.72 -48.01 19.02
N CYS A 133 2.89 -48.96 18.57
CA CYS A 133 1.89 -49.66 19.38
C CYS A 133 2.42 -50.94 20.06
N VAL A 134 3.65 -51.39 19.77
CA VAL A 134 4.20 -52.66 20.28
C VAL A 134 4.58 -52.58 21.77
N CYS A 135 5.40 -51.59 22.14
CA CYS A 135 5.83 -51.38 23.52
C CYS A 135 6.27 -49.92 23.73
N LYS A 136 6.43 -49.49 25.00
CA LYS A 136 6.81 -48.10 25.32
C LYS A 136 8.10 -47.65 24.61
N ARG A 137 9.14 -48.49 24.59
CA ARG A 137 10.41 -48.22 23.91
C ARG A 137 10.22 -48.01 22.41
N PHE A 138 9.46 -48.88 21.75
CA PHE A 138 9.17 -48.73 20.32
C PHE A 138 8.30 -47.49 20.05
N SER A 139 7.39 -47.15 20.97
CA SER A 139 6.62 -45.89 20.93
C SER A 139 7.52 -44.67 20.99
N GLU A 140 8.55 -44.66 21.84
CA GLU A 140 9.51 -43.56 21.94
C GLU A 140 10.39 -43.46 20.68
N LEU A 141 10.96 -44.58 20.22
CA LEU A 141 11.84 -44.59 19.04
C LEU A 141 11.11 -44.36 17.71
N ALA A 142 9.88 -44.85 17.54
CA ALA A 142 9.07 -44.64 16.34
C ALA A 142 8.42 -43.24 16.30
N ASN A 143 8.62 -42.42 17.32
CA ASN A 143 8.27 -40.98 17.33
C ASN A 143 9.51 -40.08 17.27
N ASP A 144 10.70 -40.60 16.94
CA ASP A 144 11.94 -39.81 16.82
C ASP A 144 11.82 -38.67 15.78
N PRO A 145 12.14 -37.40 16.13
CA PRO A 145 12.04 -36.27 15.20
C PRO A 145 12.98 -36.34 13.99
N ILE A 146 14.14 -37.02 14.07
CA ILE A 146 15.09 -37.11 12.95
C ILE A 146 14.58 -38.12 11.91
N LEU A 147 14.01 -39.23 12.37
CA LEU A 147 13.31 -40.23 11.56
C LEU A 147 12.14 -39.62 10.80
N TRP A 148 11.23 -38.93 11.51
CA TRP A 148 10.09 -38.27 10.89
C TRP A 148 10.50 -37.11 9.96
N LYS A 149 11.53 -36.34 10.32
CA LYS A 149 12.11 -35.32 9.42
C LYS A 149 12.57 -35.92 8.09
N ARG A 150 13.27 -37.06 8.09
CA ARG A 150 13.73 -37.71 6.86
C ARG A 150 12.56 -38.18 5.99
N LEU A 151 11.60 -38.89 6.61
CA LEU A 151 10.41 -39.39 5.91
C LEU A 151 9.56 -38.25 5.33
N TYR A 152 9.40 -37.16 6.07
CA TYR A 152 8.72 -35.95 5.64
C TYR A 152 9.44 -35.26 4.47
N MET A 153 10.76 -35.13 4.53
CA MET A 153 11.56 -34.55 3.45
C MET A 153 11.60 -35.42 2.19
N GLU A 154 11.46 -36.75 2.30
CA GLU A 154 11.34 -37.66 1.14
C GLU A 154 9.99 -37.50 0.42
N VAL A 155 8.92 -37.13 1.15
CA VAL A 155 7.57 -36.99 0.62
C VAL A 155 7.25 -35.56 0.16
N PHE A 156 7.41 -34.57 1.02
CA PHE A 156 6.96 -33.18 0.78
C PHE A 156 8.10 -32.21 0.40
N GLU A 157 9.35 -32.67 0.46
CA GLU A 157 10.58 -31.94 0.09
C GLU A 157 10.88 -30.65 0.89
N TYR A 158 9.96 -30.12 1.68
CA TYR A 158 10.17 -28.92 2.50
C TYR A 158 11.28 -29.10 3.54
N THR A 159 12.11 -28.07 3.72
CA THR A 159 13.16 -28.02 4.76
C THR A 159 12.67 -27.61 6.14
N ARG A 160 11.36 -27.32 6.29
CA ARG A 160 10.62 -27.00 7.51
C ARG A 160 9.23 -27.67 7.45
N PRO A 161 8.60 -28.03 8.58
CA PRO A 161 7.22 -28.54 8.58
C PRO A 161 6.26 -27.44 8.11
N MET A 162 5.43 -27.77 7.12
CA MET A 162 4.29 -26.96 6.69
C MET A 162 3.05 -27.40 7.49
N MET A 163 2.50 -26.50 8.30
CA MET A 163 1.32 -26.76 9.12
C MET A 163 0.05 -26.41 8.34
N HIS A 164 -0.96 -27.28 8.45
CA HIS A 164 -2.30 -27.11 7.87
C HIS A 164 -3.37 -27.51 8.90
N PRO A 165 -3.70 -26.61 9.86
CA PRO A 165 -4.67 -26.92 10.91
C PRO A 165 -6.14 -26.71 10.50
N GLU A 166 -6.38 -25.91 9.45
CA GLU A 166 -7.71 -25.53 8.94
C GLU A 166 -7.62 -25.26 7.42
N PRO A 167 -8.70 -25.47 6.64
CA PRO A 167 -8.77 -25.11 5.22
C PRO A 167 -8.24 -23.69 4.93
N GLY A 168 -7.46 -23.54 3.85
CA GLY A 168 -6.87 -22.27 3.45
C GLY A 168 -5.83 -21.65 4.41
N LYS A 169 -5.45 -22.33 5.51
CA LYS A 169 -4.38 -21.89 6.41
C LYS A 169 -3.14 -22.78 6.24
N PHE A 170 -2.04 -22.18 5.77
CA PHE A 170 -0.75 -22.83 5.59
C PHE A 170 0.37 -21.94 6.10
N PHE A 171 1.27 -22.49 6.92
CA PHE A 171 2.46 -21.77 7.41
C PHE A 171 3.61 -22.72 7.77
N GLN A 172 4.85 -22.29 7.54
CA GLN A 172 6.03 -23.04 7.96
C GLN A 172 6.47 -22.65 9.39
N ILE A 173 6.71 -23.65 10.24
CA ILE A 173 7.19 -23.43 11.62
C ILE A 173 8.70 -23.66 11.77
N ASN A 174 9.32 -23.08 12.80
CA ASN A 174 10.64 -23.51 13.25
C ASN A 174 10.49 -24.69 14.24
N PRO A 175 11.00 -25.90 13.92
CA PRO A 175 10.90 -27.07 14.82
C PRO A 175 11.54 -26.88 16.20
N GLU A 176 12.45 -25.92 16.36
CA GLU A 176 13.16 -25.66 17.63
C GLU A 176 12.38 -24.72 18.57
N GLU A 177 11.33 -24.05 18.05
CA GLU A 177 10.50 -23.07 18.79
C GLU A 177 9.07 -23.59 19.06
N TYR A 178 8.72 -24.78 18.56
CA TYR A 178 7.36 -25.32 18.59
C TYR A 178 7.12 -26.23 19.81
N GLU A 179 5.96 -26.10 20.47
CA GLU A 179 5.68 -26.80 21.73
C GLU A 179 5.47 -28.32 21.58
N HIS A 180 5.01 -28.78 20.41
CA HIS A 180 4.71 -30.20 20.20
C HIS A 180 5.99 -31.03 19.99
N PRO A 181 6.20 -32.16 20.71
CA PRO A 181 7.48 -32.89 20.73
C PRO A 181 7.91 -33.53 19.39
N ASN A 182 7.02 -33.63 18.40
CA ASN A 182 7.41 -33.99 17.03
C ASN A 182 6.53 -33.24 16.00
N PRO A 183 6.94 -32.03 15.56
CA PRO A 183 6.19 -31.25 14.58
C PRO A 183 6.22 -31.88 13.18
N TRP A 184 7.26 -32.65 12.84
CA TRP A 184 7.36 -33.33 11.55
C TRP A 184 6.27 -34.39 11.39
N LYS A 185 6.00 -35.16 12.44
CA LYS A 185 4.92 -36.16 12.44
C LYS A 185 3.52 -35.54 12.38
N GLU A 186 3.31 -34.45 13.10
CA GLU A 186 2.05 -33.72 13.13
C GLU A 186 1.72 -33.10 11.76
N SER A 187 2.70 -32.42 11.16
CA SER A 187 2.61 -31.91 9.79
C SER A 187 2.40 -33.04 8.78
N PHE A 188 3.12 -34.17 8.91
CA PHE A 188 2.90 -35.35 8.05
C PHE A 188 1.45 -35.84 8.14
N GLN A 189 0.87 -35.89 9.34
CA GLN A 189 -0.52 -36.32 9.54
C GLN A 189 -1.53 -35.38 8.90
N GLN A 190 -1.31 -34.06 8.95
CA GLN A 190 -2.18 -33.05 8.33
C GLN A 190 -2.13 -33.11 6.79
N LEU A 191 -0.98 -33.49 6.22
CA LEU A 191 -0.71 -33.46 4.79
C LEU A 191 -0.87 -34.83 4.07
N TYR A 192 -1.08 -35.93 4.81
CA TYR A 192 -0.95 -37.31 4.33
C TYR A 192 -1.85 -37.73 3.15
N LYS A 193 -2.94 -37.00 2.89
CA LYS A 193 -3.93 -37.33 1.85
C LYS A 193 -3.77 -36.55 0.53
N GLY A 194 -2.83 -35.61 0.45
CA GLY A 194 -2.70 -34.80 -0.75
C GLY A 194 -2.24 -35.63 -1.96
N ALA A 195 -2.74 -35.26 -3.14
CA ALA A 195 -2.15 -35.67 -4.40
C ALA A 195 -0.79 -34.99 -4.60
N HIS A 196 0.12 -35.64 -5.32
CA HIS A 196 1.46 -35.17 -5.58
C HIS A 196 1.72 -35.10 -7.09
N VAL A 197 1.79 -33.89 -7.63
CA VAL A 197 2.21 -33.64 -9.02
C VAL A 197 3.73 -33.61 -9.06
N LYS A 198 4.36 -34.65 -9.61
CA LYS A 198 5.81 -34.83 -9.62
C LYS A 198 6.27 -35.53 -10.91
N PRO A 199 6.61 -34.77 -11.97
CA PRO A 199 6.92 -35.32 -13.29
C PRO A 199 7.97 -36.44 -13.29
N GLY A 200 7.61 -37.58 -13.88
CA GLY A 200 8.46 -38.77 -13.98
C GLY A 200 8.48 -39.63 -12.71
N PHE A 201 7.65 -39.34 -11.72
CA PHE A 201 7.57 -40.13 -10.48
C PHE A 201 6.33 -41.04 -10.42
N ALA A 202 5.25 -40.73 -11.16
CA ALA A 202 4.05 -41.56 -11.11
C ALA A 202 4.33 -42.99 -11.60
N GLU A 203 5.02 -43.15 -12.74
CA GLU A 203 5.46 -44.47 -13.23
C GLU A 203 6.32 -45.20 -12.18
N HIS A 204 7.27 -44.51 -11.54
CA HIS A 204 8.13 -45.11 -10.51
C HIS A 204 7.33 -45.59 -9.28
N PHE A 205 6.33 -44.82 -8.85
CA PHE A 205 5.47 -45.17 -7.72
C PHE A 205 4.61 -46.40 -8.03
N TYR A 206 3.81 -46.37 -9.09
CA TYR A 206 2.86 -47.44 -9.42
C TYR A 206 3.54 -48.73 -9.91
N SER A 207 4.75 -48.66 -10.48
CA SER A 207 5.55 -49.86 -10.83
C SER A 207 6.20 -50.57 -9.62
N ASN A 208 6.20 -49.95 -8.43
CA ASN A 208 6.84 -50.47 -7.22
C ASN A 208 5.86 -50.67 -6.04
N PRO A 209 4.71 -51.37 -6.21
CA PRO A 209 3.65 -51.45 -5.20
C PRO A 209 4.07 -52.20 -3.92
N THR A 210 5.11 -53.03 -3.98
CA THR A 210 5.70 -53.69 -2.80
C THR A 210 6.55 -52.76 -1.95
N ARG A 211 7.17 -51.72 -2.55
CA ARG A 211 7.96 -50.69 -1.86
C ARG A 211 7.07 -49.66 -1.18
N TYR A 212 5.99 -49.25 -1.84
CA TYR A 212 5.09 -48.20 -1.38
C TYR A 212 3.80 -48.73 -0.72
N LYS A 213 3.81 -49.99 -0.29
CA LYS A 213 2.66 -50.65 0.36
C LYS A 213 2.21 -49.86 1.60
N GLY A 214 0.94 -49.48 1.65
CA GLY A 214 0.38 -48.61 2.69
C GLY A 214 0.37 -47.12 2.33
N ARG A 215 0.79 -46.71 1.13
CA ARG A 215 0.56 -45.35 0.59
C ARG A 215 -0.65 -45.28 -0.35
N GLU A 216 -1.66 -46.08 -0.06
CA GLU A 216 -2.91 -46.19 -0.83
C GLU A 216 -3.76 -44.90 -0.84
N ASN A 217 -3.48 -43.94 0.06
CA ASN A 217 -4.12 -42.62 0.11
C ASN A 217 -3.24 -41.49 -0.45
N MET A 218 -2.11 -41.81 -1.09
CA MET A 218 -1.19 -40.81 -1.67
C MET A 218 -1.13 -41.02 -3.19
N LEU A 219 -1.84 -40.17 -3.91
CA LEU A 219 -1.94 -40.22 -5.36
C LEU A 219 -0.77 -39.47 -5.98
N TYR A 220 -0.14 -40.03 -7.00
CA TYR A 220 0.93 -39.39 -7.76
C TYR A 220 0.52 -39.21 -9.23
N TYR A 221 0.78 -38.01 -9.76
CA TYR A 221 0.50 -37.62 -11.14
C TYR A 221 1.74 -36.95 -11.75
N ASP A 222 1.92 -37.06 -13.07
CA ASP A 222 3.06 -36.45 -13.75
C ASP A 222 2.75 -35.02 -14.24
N THR A 223 1.47 -34.64 -14.41
CA THR A 223 1.00 -33.29 -14.77
C THR A 223 0.03 -32.72 -13.72
N ILE A 224 -0.21 -31.40 -13.75
CA ILE A 224 -1.24 -30.72 -12.96
C ILE A 224 -2.63 -31.01 -13.55
N GLU A 225 -2.75 -31.09 -14.88
CA GLU A 225 -4.00 -31.48 -15.57
C GLU A 225 -4.53 -32.85 -15.09
N ASP A 226 -3.67 -33.87 -15.03
CA ASP A 226 -4.05 -35.22 -14.56
C ASP A 226 -4.57 -35.18 -13.11
N ALA A 227 -3.94 -34.37 -12.24
CA ALA A 227 -4.34 -34.23 -10.84
C ALA A 227 -5.67 -33.48 -10.67
N LEU A 228 -5.98 -32.52 -11.54
CA LEU A 228 -7.29 -31.86 -11.61
C LEU A 228 -8.37 -32.80 -12.20
N GLY A 229 -8.01 -33.70 -13.11
CA GLY A 229 -8.88 -34.80 -13.55
C GLY A 229 -9.17 -35.83 -12.44
N GLY A 230 -8.18 -36.08 -11.57
CA GLY A 230 -8.25 -37.01 -10.44
C GLY A 230 -9.22 -36.64 -9.31
N VAL A 231 -9.80 -35.43 -9.33
CA VAL A 231 -10.71 -34.90 -8.29
C VAL A 231 -11.96 -35.78 -8.06
N GLN A 232 -12.29 -36.66 -9.01
CA GLN A 232 -13.41 -37.61 -8.90
C GLN A 232 -13.11 -38.85 -8.03
N GLU A 233 -11.88 -39.04 -7.56
CA GLU A 233 -11.51 -40.20 -6.73
C GLU A 233 -12.07 -40.09 -5.29
N ALA A 234 -12.77 -41.14 -4.83
CA ALA A 234 -13.59 -41.12 -3.61
C ALA A 234 -12.84 -40.97 -2.26
N HIS A 235 -11.53 -40.71 -2.29
CA HIS A 235 -10.67 -40.48 -1.13
C HIS A 235 -9.84 -39.18 -1.23
N PHE A 236 -10.03 -38.39 -2.28
CA PHE A 236 -9.30 -37.15 -2.52
C PHE A 236 -9.88 -35.98 -1.70
N ASP A 237 -9.10 -35.46 -0.74
CA ASP A 237 -9.51 -34.37 0.17
C ASP A 237 -9.24 -32.96 -0.42
N GLY A 238 -9.13 -32.81 -1.74
CA GLY A 238 -8.95 -31.50 -2.40
C GLY A 238 -7.51 -30.95 -2.46
N LEU A 239 -6.55 -31.57 -1.76
CA LEU A 239 -5.19 -31.06 -1.61
C LEU A 239 -4.22 -31.59 -2.68
N ILE A 240 -3.47 -30.69 -3.32
CA ILE A 240 -2.48 -30.98 -4.37
C ILE A 240 -1.12 -30.34 -4.03
N PHE A 241 -0.06 -31.14 -3.99
CA PHE A 241 1.33 -30.71 -3.89
C PHE A 241 1.96 -30.63 -5.29
N VAL A 242 2.36 -29.45 -5.72
CA VAL A 242 3.11 -29.25 -6.98
C VAL A 242 4.59 -29.19 -6.65
N HIS A 243 5.34 -30.22 -7.06
CA HIS A 243 6.74 -30.39 -6.65
C HIS A 243 7.73 -29.43 -7.31
N SER A 244 8.99 -29.47 -6.86
CA SER A 244 10.10 -28.70 -7.45
C SER A 244 10.25 -29.00 -8.95
N GLY A 245 9.85 -28.08 -9.82
CA GLY A 245 9.80 -28.26 -11.27
C GLY A 245 9.43 -26.97 -12.03
N ILE A 246 9.52 -27.05 -13.36
CA ILE A 246 8.96 -26.04 -14.27
C ILE A 246 7.87 -26.75 -15.08
N TYR A 247 6.64 -26.27 -14.93
CA TYR A 247 5.43 -26.79 -15.56
C TYR A 247 5.04 -25.81 -16.68
N THR A 248 4.84 -26.31 -17.90
CA THR A 248 4.79 -25.47 -19.11
C THR A 248 3.63 -25.81 -20.03
N ASP A 249 2.85 -24.79 -20.41
CA ASP A 249 1.72 -24.87 -21.36
C ASP A 249 0.57 -25.80 -20.95
N GLU A 250 0.40 -26.05 -19.65
CA GLU A 250 -0.72 -26.81 -19.08
C GLU A 250 -2.00 -25.96 -18.93
N TRP A 251 -3.16 -26.62 -19.04
CA TRP A 251 -4.51 -26.05 -18.98
C TRP A 251 -5.10 -26.03 -17.56
N ILE A 252 -4.67 -25.06 -16.74
CA ILE A 252 -5.06 -24.97 -15.33
C ILE A 252 -6.35 -24.17 -15.15
N TYR A 253 -7.48 -24.84 -15.40
CA TYR A 253 -8.83 -24.36 -15.12
C TYR A 253 -9.31 -24.84 -13.76
N ILE A 254 -9.66 -23.90 -12.87
CA ILE A 254 -10.17 -24.21 -11.52
C ILE A 254 -11.67 -23.93 -11.49
N GLU A 255 -12.45 -25.01 -11.39
CA GLU A 255 -13.93 -25.02 -11.31
C GLU A 255 -14.44 -25.73 -10.02
N SER A 256 -13.56 -25.90 -9.02
CA SER A 256 -13.84 -26.61 -7.78
C SER A 256 -13.00 -26.07 -6.61
N PRO A 257 -13.39 -26.29 -5.34
CA PRO A 257 -12.72 -25.79 -4.13
C PRO A 257 -11.40 -26.54 -3.79
N ILE A 258 -10.53 -26.72 -4.78
CA ILE A 258 -9.23 -27.41 -4.59
C ILE A 258 -8.21 -26.52 -3.89
N THR A 259 -7.25 -27.13 -3.22
CA THR A 259 -6.10 -26.48 -2.60
C THR A 259 -4.82 -26.95 -3.26
N MET A 260 -4.11 -26.07 -3.96
CA MET A 260 -2.86 -26.36 -4.66
C MET A 260 -1.69 -25.58 -4.04
N ILE A 261 -0.64 -26.28 -3.60
CA ILE A 261 0.53 -25.65 -2.99
C ILE A 261 1.85 -26.18 -3.54
N GLY A 262 2.82 -25.27 -3.72
CA GLY A 262 4.18 -25.64 -4.06
C GLY A 262 4.84 -26.49 -2.96
N ALA A 263 5.60 -27.52 -3.35
CA ALA A 263 6.33 -28.43 -2.47
C ALA A 263 7.81 -28.53 -2.90
N ALA A 264 8.70 -27.83 -2.18
CA ALA A 264 10.13 -27.77 -2.54
C ALA A 264 11.03 -27.37 -1.34
N PRO A 265 12.34 -27.69 -1.38
CA PRO A 265 13.26 -27.37 -0.29
C PRO A 265 13.72 -25.90 -0.32
N GLY A 266 13.56 -25.18 0.79
CA GLY A 266 13.94 -23.77 0.91
C GLY A 266 12.81 -22.82 0.49
N LYS A 267 13.14 -21.78 -0.30
CA LYS A 267 12.16 -20.81 -0.81
C LYS A 267 11.39 -21.44 -1.98
N VAL A 268 10.21 -21.96 -1.68
CA VAL A 268 9.41 -22.82 -2.56
C VAL A 268 9.13 -22.17 -3.93
N ALA A 269 8.70 -20.91 -3.94
CA ALA A 269 8.37 -20.18 -5.16
C ALA A 269 9.56 -19.97 -6.13
N ASP A 270 10.81 -20.14 -5.69
CA ASP A 270 11.98 -20.08 -6.58
C ASP A 270 12.24 -21.41 -7.32
N LYS A 271 11.45 -22.45 -7.03
CA LYS A 271 11.63 -23.84 -7.49
C LYS A 271 10.38 -24.50 -8.04
N VAL A 272 9.20 -24.02 -7.67
CA VAL A 272 7.91 -24.41 -8.25
C VAL A 272 7.48 -23.28 -9.17
N ILE A 273 7.61 -23.49 -10.48
CA ILE A 273 7.34 -22.49 -11.51
C ILE A 273 6.29 -23.06 -12.47
N ILE A 274 5.17 -22.36 -12.62
CA ILE A 274 4.13 -22.67 -13.59
C ILE A 274 4.12 -21.55 -14.64
N GLU A 275 4.21 -21.91 -15.91
CA GLU A 275 4.41 -20.99 -17.03
C GLU A 275 3.56 -21.40 -18.25
N ASN A 276 3.00 -20.44 -18.99
CA ASN A 276 2.24 -20.70 -20.21
C ASN A 276 2.60 -19.63 -21.27
N THR A 277 2.67 -20.01 -22.55
CA THR A 277 3.01 -19.10 -23.68
C THR A 277 1.84 -18.81 -24.63
N ARG A 278 0.64 -19.36 -24.36
CA ARG A 278 -0.49 -19.39 -25.31
C ARG A 278 -1.76 -18.83 -24.71
N ASP A 279 -2.15 -19.35 -23.55
CA ASP A 279 -3.40 -19.05 -22.85
C ASP A 279 -3.13 -18.55 -21.42
N SER A 280 -4.18 -18.17 -20.70
CA SER A 280 -4.06 -17.65 -19.33
C SER A 280 -3.54 -18.74 -18.37
N THR A 281 -2.48 -18.47 -17.60
CA THR A 281 -1.76 -19.52 -16.83
C THR A 281 -2.61 -20.19 -15.75
N PHE A 282 -3.53 -19.44 -15.13
CA PHE A 282 -4.56 -19.94 -14.23
C PHE A 282 -5.87 -19.23 -14.59
N VAL A 283 -6.97 -20.00 -14.73
CA VAL A 283 -8.32 -19.47 -14.92
C VAL A 283 -9.23 -20.00 -13.83
N PHE A 284 -9.78 -19.10 -13.01
CA PHE A 284 -10.76 -19.42 -11.98
C PHE A 284 -12.17 -19.17 -12.50
N MET A 285 -13.01 -20.20 -12.42
CA MET A 285 -14.39 -20.24 -12.91
C MET A 285 -15.38 -20.50 -11.77
N GLU A 286 -16.68 -20.30 -12.03
CA GLU A 286 -17.76 -20.58 -11.08
C GLU A 286 -17.64 -22.03 -10.54
N GLY A 287 -17.77 -22.22 -9.22
CA GLY A 287 -17.38 -23.45 -8.52
C GLY A 287 -16.02 -23.39 -7.82
N SER A 288 -15.17 -22.38 -8.13
CA SER A 288 -13.90 -22.14 -7.43
C SER A 288 -14.01 -21.27 -6.17
N GLU A 289 -15.17 -21.22 -5.52
CA GLU A 289 -15.29 -20.68 -4.16
C GLU A 289 -14.36 -21.44 -3.19
N ASP A 290 -13.78 -20.73 -2.22
CA ASP A 290 -12.83 -21.25 -1.22
C ASP A 290 -11.56 -21.97 -1.77
N ALA A 291 -11.36 -22.04 -3.09
CA ALA A 291 -10.19 -22.62 -3.71
C ALA A 291 -8.90 -21.86 -3.31
N TYR A 292 -7.80 -22.57 -3.07
CA TYR A 292 -6.56 -22.00 -2.56
C TYR A 292 -5.38 -22.32 -3.49
N VAL A 293 -4.59 -21.33 -3.88
CA VAL A 293 -3.33 -21.52 -4.62
C VAL A 293 -2.19 -20.77 -3.94
N GLY A 294 -1.09 -21.45 -3.63
CA GLY A 294 0.00 -20.81 -2.89
C GLY A 294 1.42 -21.35 -3.03
N TYR A 295 2.37 -20.55 -2.55
CA TYR A 295 3.80 -20.89 -2.42
C TYR A 295 4.55 -21.19 -3.73
N MET A 296 4.12 -20.65 -4.87
CA MET A 296 4.66 -20.93 -6.21
C MET A 296 4.96 -19.65 -7.02
N THR A 297 5.74 -19.77 -8.09
CA THR A 297 5.84 -18.74 -9.14
C THR A 297 4.86 -19.06 -10.27
N ILE A 298 4.05 -18.10 -10.69
CA ILE A 298 3.10 -18.20 -11.81
C ILE A 298 3.52 -17.18 -12.88
N ARG A 299 3.55 -17.61 -14.15
CA ARG A 299 4.05 -16.80 -15.28
C ARG A 299 3.20 -16.92 -16.54
N PHE A 300 3.01 -15.79 -17.22
CA PHE A 300 2.53 -15.76 -18.60
C PHE A 300 3.55 -15.08 -19.52
N ASN A 301 4.11 -15.85 -20.45
CA ASN A 301 5.20 -15.43 -21.32
C ASN A 301 4.87 -15.73 -22.78
N PRO A 302 3.93 -14.98 -23.40
CA PRO A 302 3.46 -15.30 -24.73
C PRO A 302 4.56 -15.21 -25.80
N ASP A 303 4.58 -16.19 -26.69
CA ASP A 303 5.57 -16.30 -27.78
C ASP A 303 5.42 -15.16 -28.79
N ASP A 304 4.20 -14.89 -29.25
CA ASP A 304 3.92 -13.66 -29.99
C ASP A 304 3.60 -12.50 -29.03
N LYS A 305 4.38 -11.43 -29.14
CA LYS A 305 4.20 -10.19 -28.37
C LYS A 305 3.50 -9.10 -29.19
N SER A 306 2.99 -9.45 -30.38
CA SER A 306 2.15 -8.59 -31.20
C SER A 306 0.73 -8.50 -30.63
N ALA A 307 0.20 -7.27 -30.57
CA ALA A 307 -1.17 -7.02 -30.11
C ALA A 307 -2.21 -7.25 -31.24
N GLN A 308 -2.04 -8.30 -32.06
CA GLN A 308 -2.88 -8.55 -33.24
C GLN A 308 -3.82 -9.76 -33.12
N HIS A 309 -3.65 -10.61 -32.10
CA HIS A 309 -4.51 -11.77 -31.89
C HIS A 309 -5.63 -11.51 -30.87
N HIS A 310 -6.81 -12.07 -31.17
CA HIS A 310 -8.08 -11.73 -30.52
C HIS A 310 -8.35 -12.59 -29.29
N ASN A 311 -7.71 -12.27 -28.17
CA ASN A 311 -8.24 -12.37 -26.78
C ASN A 311 -7.18 -11.81 -25.80
N ALA A 312 -7.63 -11.22 -24.69
CA ALA A 312 -6.74 -10.64 -23.70
C ALA A 312 -6.42 -11.67 -22.61
N HIS A 313 -5.46 -12.56 -22.87
CA HIS A 313 -5.02 -13.57 -21.90
C HIS A 313 -4.18 -12.95 -20.77
N HIS A 314 -4.29 -13.53 -19.57
CA HIS A 314 -3.78 -13.00 -18.31
C HIS A 314 -2.93 -14.05 -17.57
N CYS A 315 -2.00 -13.65 -16.69
CA CYS A 315 -1.25 -14.66 -15.91
C CYS A 315 -2.13 -15.33 -14.84
N LEU A 316 -3.04 -14.58 -14.25
CA LEU A 316 -4.05 -15.06 -13.32
C LEU A 316 -5.38 -14.39 -13.67
N GLU A 317 -6.37 -15.19 -14.08
CA GLU A 317 -7.69 -14.73 -14.49
C GLU A 317 -8.76 -15.23 -13.52
N ILE A 318 -9.51 -14.31 -12.92
CA ILE A 318 -10.54 -14.61 -11.92
C ILE A 318 -11.86 -14.02 -12.38
N THR A 319 -12.82 -14.90 -12.67
CA THR A 319 -14.06 -14.56 -13.37
C THR A 319 -15.25 -14.39 -12.42
N VAL A 320 -16.47 -14.30 -12.98
CA VAL A 320 -17.72 -14.12 -12.23
C VAL A 320 -17.90 -15.16 -11.13
N ASN A 321 -18.52 -14.76 -10.01
CA ASN A 321 -18.83 -15.61 -8.85
C ASN A 321 -17.64 -16.36 -8.20
N CYS A 322 -16.39 -16.08 -8.58
CA CYS A 322 -15.19 -16.74 -8.04
C CYS A 322 -14.67 -16.04 -6.76
N SER A 323 -14.27 -16.79 -5.73
CA SER A 323 -13.70 -16.24 -4.49
C SER A 323 -12.35 -16.88 -4.02
N PRO A 324 -11.41 -17.22 -4.92
CA PRO A 324 -10.21 -17.96 -4.55
C PRO A 324 -9.23 -17.17 -3.66
N VAL A 325 -8.46 -17.91 -2.86
CA VAL A 325 -7.36 -17.41 -2.04
C VAL A 325 -6.02 -17.64 -2.74
N ILE A 326 -5.27 -16.58 -3.00
CA ILE A 326 -3.95 -16.63 -3.64
C ILE A 326 -2.91 -16.11 -2.64
N ASP A 327 -1.96 -16.97 -2.22
CA ASP A 327 -1.16 -16.73 -1.01
C ASP A 327 0.34 -17.07 -1.20
N HIS A 328 1.24 -16.14 -0.86
CA HIS A 328 2.70 -16.31 -0.99
C HIS A 328 3.18 -16.64 -2.43
N CYS A 329 2.42 -16.27 -3.47
CA CYS A 329 2.77 -16.48 -4.87
C CYS A 329 3.63 -15.34 -5.45
N ILE A 330 4.45 -15.66 -6.44
CA ILE A 330 5.18 -14.67 -7.25
C ILE A 330 4.57 -14.68 -8.65
N ILE A 331 3.94 -13.59 -9.07
CA ILE A 331 3.16 -13.50 -10.32
C ILE A 331 3.88 -12.54 -11.28
N ARG A 332 4.22 -13.02 -12.49
CA ARG A 332 4.88 -12.21 -13.53
C ARG A 332 4.23 -12.41 -14.90
N SER A 333 4.20 -11.37 -15.74
CA SER A 333 3.70 -11.45 -17.11
C SER A 333 4.52 -10.62 -18.08
N THR A 334 5.11 -11.25 -19.10
CA THR A 334 5.72 -10.50 -20.22
C THR A 334 4.74 -10.26 -21.38
N CYS A 335 3.45 -10.50 -21.16
CA CYS A 335 2.39 -10.05 -22.06
C CYS A 335 2.31 -8.52 -22.07
N THR A 336 2.07 -7.96 -23.26
CA THR A 336 1.88 -6.52 -23.49
C THR A 336 0.41 -6.13 -23.59
N VAL A 337 -0.51 -7.11 -23.65
CA VAL A 337 -1.95 -6.91 -23.88
C VAL A 337 -2.76 -7.08 -22.59
N GLY A 338 -2.66 -8.23 -21.93
CA GLY A 338 -3.33 -8.52 -20.66
C GLY A 338 -2.47 -8.21 -19.43
N SER A 339 -3.12 -7.87 -18.32
CA SER A 339 -2.49 -7.69 -17.01
C SER A 339 -1.94 -9.01 -16.44
N ALA A 340 -1.10 -8.92 -15.41
CA ALA A 340 -0.64 -10.10 -14.69
C ALA A 340 -1.78 -10.74 -13.87
N VAL A 341 -2.52 -9.95 -13.10
CA VAL A 341 -3.76 -10.40 -12.45
C VAL A 341 -4.96 -9.64 -13.04
N CYS A 342 -6.01 -10.36 -13.38
CA CYS A 342 -7.30 -9.83 -13.82
C CYS A 342 -8.41 -10.41 -12.95
N VAL A 343 -9.23 -9.52 -12.38
CA VAL A 343 -10.41 -9.88 -11.59
C VAL A 343 -11.61 -9.15 -12.20
N SER A 344 -12.53 -9.91 -12.77
CA SER A 344 -13.54 -9.39 -13.69
C SER A 344 -14.91 -9.99 -13.45
N GLY A 345 -15.93 -9.13 -13.41
CA GLY A 345 -17.32 -9.54 -13.38
C GLY A 345 -17.97 -9.50 -11.99
N GLN A 346 -19.31 -9.52 -12.00
CA GLN A 346 -20.12 -9.59 -10.80
C GLN A 346 -19.80 -10.86 -9.99
N GLY A 347 -19.70 -10.71 -8.66
CA GLY A 347 -19.42 -11.83 -7.76
C GLY A 347 -17.95 -12.23 -7.66
N ALA A 348 -17.06 -11.75 -8.55
CA ALA A 348 -15.63 -11.98 -8.43
C ALA A 348 -15.08 -11.29 -7.16
N CYS A 349 -14.65 -12.05 -6.16
CA CYS A 349 -14.22 -11.53 -4.86
C CYS A 349 -13.06 -12.32 -4.21
N PRO A 350 -11.91 -12.47 -4.90
CA PRO A 350 -10.77 -13.24 -4.39
C PRO A 350 -10.09 -12.59 -3.19
N THR A 351 -9.28 -13.37 -2.46
CA THR A 351 -8.35 -12.88 -1.44
C THR A 351 -6.91 -13.10 -1.90
N ILE A 352 -6.21 -12.04 -2.30
CA ILE A 352 -4.80 -12.11 -2.73
C ILE A 352 -3.91 -11.49 -1.64
N LYS A 353 -2.99 -12.28 -1.07
CA LYS A 353 -2.20 -11.85 0.08
C LYS A 353 -0.77 -12.38 0.07
N HIS A 354 0.16 -11.61 0.64
CA HIS A 354 1.61 -11.91 0.66
C HIS A 354 2.25 -12.18 -0.72
N CYS A 355 1.56 -11.83 -1.81
CA CYS A 355 2.00 -12.09 -3.17
C CYS A 355 2.95 -10.99 -3.67
N ASN A 356 3.79 -11.34 -4.63
CA ASN A 356 4.68 -10.42 -5.32
C ASN A 356 4.28 -10.35 -6.81
N ILE A 357 3.62 -9.27 -7.22
CA ILE A 357 3.09 -9.02 -8.56
C ILE A 357 4.01 -8.02 -9.27
N SER A 358 5.08 -8.51 -9.89
CA SER A 358 6.19 -7.67 -10.33
C SER A 358 6.79 -7.97 -11.70
N ASP A 359 7.53 -7.00 -12.20
CA ASP A 359 8.31 -7.07 -13.46
C ASP A 359 7.44 -7.32 -14.71
N CYS A 360 6.17 -6.93 -14.69
CA CYS A 360 5.23 -7.20 -15.78
C CYS A 360 5.27 -6.13 -16.88
N GLU A 361 5.07 -6.52 -18.15
CA GLU A 361 5.05 -5.60 -19.30
C GLU A 361 3.66 -5.00 -19.61
N ASN A 362 2.71 -5.17 -18.69
CA ASN A 362 1.38 -4.52 -18.68
C ASN A 362 1.08 -4.03 -17.25
N VAL A 363 -0.19 -4.07 -16.82
CA VAL A 363 -0.66 -3.75 -15.46
C VAL A 363 -0.37 -4.90 -14.50
N GLY A 364 -0.02 -4.59 -13.26
CA GLY A 364 0.11 -5.59 -12.20
C GLY A 364 -1.22 -6.25 -11.85
N LEU A 365 -2.12 -5.48 -11.24
CA LEU A 365 -3.44 -5.93 -10.78
C LEU A 365 -4.56 -5.11 -11.42
N TYR A 366 -5.50 -5.78 -12.10
CA TYR A 366 -6.63 -5.15 -12.79
C TYR A 366 -7.96 -5.66 -12.21
N ILE A 367 -8.78 -4.74 -11.69
CA ILE A 367 -10.13 -5.03 -11.17
C ILE A 367 -11.16 -4.28 -12.02
N THR A 368 -12.12 -5.01 -12.58
CA THR A 368 -13.09 -4.45 -13.54
C THR A 368 -14.48 -5.07 -13.42
N ASP A 369 -15.47 -4.39 -14.00
CA ASP A 369 -16.82 -4.90 -14.27
C ASP A 369 -17.52 -5.45 -13.01
N HIS A 370 -17.64 -4.59 -12.00
CA HIS A 370 -18.24 -4.86 -10.68
C HIS A 370 -17.49 -5.84 -9.75
N ALA A 371 -16.31 -6.33 -10.15
CA ALA A 371 -15.46 -7.16 -9.30
C ALA A 371 -15.03 -6.47 -7.99
N GLN A 372 -14.79 -7.27 -6.95
CA GLN A 372 -14.43 -6.85 -5.59
C GLN A 372 -13.17 -7.58 -5.14
N GLY A 373 -13.14 -8.13 -3.92
CA GLY A 373 -12.01 -8.88 -3.38
C GLY A 373 -11.18 -8.11 -2.35
N ILE A 374 -10.34 -8.86 -1.64
CA ILE A 374 -9.41 -8.38 -0.61
C ILE A 374 -7.99 -8.58 -1.12
N TYR A 375 -7.19 -7.52 -1.09
CA TYR A 375 -5.80 -7.53 -1.53
C TYR A 375 -4.96 -6.97 -0.39
N GLU A 376 -4.20 -7.80 0.32
CA GLU A 376 -3.46 -7.34 1.49
C GLU A 376 -2.02 -7.85 1.64
N ASP A 377 -1.14 -6.98 2.17
CA ASP A 377 0.29 -7.27 2.39
C ASP A 377 1.06 -7.74 1.13
N ASN A 378 0.62 -7.30 -0.07
CA ASN A 378 1.29 -7.63 -1.34
C ASN A 378 2.34 -6.59 -1.75
N GLU A 379 3.33 -7.06 -2.50
CA GLU A 379 4.35 -6.28 -3.19
C GLU A 379 3.99 -6.16 -4.68
N ILE A 380 3.83 -4.94 -5.21
CA ILE A 380 3.34 -4.68 -6.57
C ILE A 380 4.29 -3.67 -7.24
N SER A 381 5.18 -4.14 -8.13
CA SER A 381 6.32 -3.31 -8.54
C SER A 381 6.94 -3.57 -9.91
N ASN A 382 7.71 -2.59 -10.40
CA ASN A 382 8.42 -2.59 -11.70
C ASN A 382 7.55 -2.74 -12.97
N ASN A 383 6.22 -2.85 -12.79
CA ASN A 383 5.23 -3.03 -13.84
C ASN A 383 5.24 -1.88 -14.86
N ALA A 384 5.01 -2.18 -16.13
CA ALA A 384 5.23 -1.25 -17.24
C ALA A 384 4.06 -0.28 -17.47
N LEU A 385 2.83 -0.70 -17.16
CA LEU A 385 1.69 0.18 -16.94
C LEU A 385 1.52 0.39 -15.42
N ALA A 386 0.30 0.61 -14.93
CA ALA A 386 0.12 0.89 -13.52
C ALA A 386 0.31 -0.34 -12.62
N GLY A 387 0.57 -0.09 -11.34
CA GLY A 387 0.54 -1.13 -10.31
C GLY A 387 -0.86 -1.71 -10.14
N ILE A 388 -1.86 -0.85 -9.96
CA ILE A 388 -3.28 -1.25 -9.85
C ILE A 388 -4.17 -0.40 -10.78
N TRP A 389 -5.05 -1.05 -11.54
CA TRP A 389 -6.18 -0.43 -12.25
C TRP A 389 -7.52 -0.86 -11.63
N VAL A 390 -8.42 0.10 -11.41
CA VAL A 390 -9.81 -0.14 -10.99
C VAL A 390 -10.77 0.62 -11.92
N LYS A 391 -11.68 -0.08 -12.59
CA LYS A 391 -12.69 0.55 -13.47
C LYS A 391 -14.01 -0.21 -13.56
N ASN A 392 -14.95 0.30 -14.35
CA ASN A 392 -16.27 -0.30 -14.61
C ASN A 392 -16.95 -0.75 -13.30
N HIS A 393 -17.09 0.18 -12.35
CA HIS A 393 -17.68 -0.06 -11.02
C HIS A 393 -16.96 -1.09 -10.12
N GLY A 394 -15.77 -1.58 -10.49
CA GLY A 394 -14.93 -2.42 -9.62
C GLY A 394 -14.66 -1.74 -8.27
N ASN A 395 -14.72 -2.51 -7.18
CA ASN A 395 -14.69 -2.02 -5.80
C ASN A 395 -13.84 -2.91 -4.87
N PRO A 396 -12.51 -2.93 -5.04
CA PRO A 396 -11.60 -3.78 -4.26
C PRO A 396 -11.30 -3.19 -2.87
N ILE A 397 -10.94 -4.05 -1.91
CA ILE A 397 -10.43 -3.65 -0.59
C ILE A 397 -8.92 -3.92 -0.56
N ILE A 398 -8.11 -2.86 -0.49
CA ILE A 398 -6.66 -2.89 -0.73
C ILE A 398 -5.95 -2.38 0.53
N ARG A 399 -5.35 -3.28 1.32
CA ARG A 399 -4.73 -2.95 2.63
C ARG A 399 -3.23 -3.23 2.71
N ARG A 400 -2.46 -2.33 3.29
CA ARG A 400 -1.03 -2.56 3.64
C ARG A 400 -0.11 -2.94 2.46
N ASN A 401 -0.56 -2.74 1.22
CA ASN A 401 0.20 -3.11 0.02
C ASN A 401 1.29 -2.07 -0.29
N HIS A 402 2.36 -2.54 -0.93
CA HIS A 402 3.50 -1.75 -1.36
C HIS A 402 3.47 -1.63 -2.89
N ILE A 403 3.31 -0.41 -3.41
CA ILE A 403 2.99 -0.17 -4.83
C ILE A 403 4.03 0.79 -5.42
N HIS A 404 5.13 0.25 -5.97
CA HIS A 404 6.33 1.06 -6.21
C HIS A 404 7.13 0.77 -7.48
N HIS A 405 7.93 1.76 -7.90
CA HIS A 405 8.86 1.68 -9.04
C HIS A 405 8.21 1.34 -10.39
N GLY A 406 6.87 1.47 -10.51
CA GLY A 406 6.14 1.28 -11.77
C GLY A 406 6.53 2.33 -12.82
N ARG A 407 6.51 1.92 -14.10
CA ARG A 407 6.88 2.77 -15.24
C ARG A 407 5.77 3.74 -15.68
N ASP A 408 4.66 3.74 -14.96
CA ASP A 408 3.45 4.57 -15.15
C ASP A 408 2.92 5.09 -13.78
N VAL A 409 1.60 5.23 -13.61
CA VAL A 409 0.90 5.55 -12.35
C VAL A 409 1.01 4.41 -11.30
N GLY A 410 1.00 4.71 -10.00
CA GLY A 410 0.89 3.68 -8.95
C GLY A 410 -0.46 2.99 -8.93
N VAL A 411 -1.52 3.74 -8.61
CA VAL A 411 -2.92 3.30 -8.64
C VAL A 411 -3.74 4.23 -9.56
N PHE A 412 -4.52 3.67 -10.48
CA PHE A 412 -5.41 4.43 -11.36
C PHE A 412 -6.84 3.93 -11.27
N THR A 413 -7.76 4.82 -10.90
CA THR A 413 -9.20 4.52 -10.79
C THR A 413 -9.98 5.37 -11.80
N PHE A 414 -10.77 4.74 -12.67
CA PHE A 414 -11.47 5.41 -13.76
C PHE A 414 -12.81 4.73 -14.11
N ASP A 415 -13.61 5.31 -15.01
CA ASP A 415 -14.92 4.80 -15.46
C ASP A 415 -15.81 4.27 -14.31
N HIS A 416 -16.14 5.17 -13.37
CA HIS A 416 -16.88 4.88 -12.13
C HIS A 416 -16.24 3.83 -11.19
N GLY A 417 -14.94 3.54 -11.34
CA GLY A 417 -14.18 2.71 -10.40
C GLY A 417 -14.21 3.24 -8.97
N MET A 418 -14.24 2.33 -8.01
CA MET A 418 -14.38 2.60 -6.58
C MET A 418 -13.15 2.06 -5.83
N GLY A 419 -13.34 1.39 -4.69
CA GLY A 419 -12.29 0.75 -3.90
C GLY A 419 -11.96 1.48 -2.60
N TYR A 420 -11.52 0.70 -1.62
CA TYR A 420 -11.10 1.17 -0.30
C TYR A 420 -9.62 0.84 -0.08
N PHE A 421 -8.78 1.86 0.00
CA PHE A 421 -7.33 1.76 0.14
C PHE A 421 -6.94 2.18 1.55
N GLU A 422 -6.24 1.32 2.28
CA GLU A 422 -5.89 1.56 3.68
C GLU A 422 -4.44 1.20 4.02
N SER A 423 -3.70 2.14 4.61
CA SER A 423 -2.32 1.94 5.08
C SER A 423 -1.33 1.45 3.99
N CYS A 424 -1.62 1.71 2.71
CA CYS A 424 -0.75 1.34 1.60
C CYS A 424 0.40 2.35 1.44
N ASN A 425 1.54 1.89 0.95
CA ASN A 425 2.70 2.73 0.66
C ASN A 425 2.94 2.76 -0.87
N ILE A 426 2.81 3.93 -1.48
CA ILE A 426 2.75 4.12 -2.94
C ILE A 426 3.87 5.10 -3.35
N HIS A 427 4.93 4.61 -4.01
CA HIS A 427 6.12 5.45 -4.23
C HIS A 427 7.00 5.16 -5.45
N ARG A 428 7.82 6.15 -5.82
CA ARG A 428 8.83 6.06 -6.91
C ARG A 428 8.27 5.67 -8.29
N ASN A 429 6.95 5.65 -8.42
CA ASN A 429 6.23 5.48 -9.68
C ASN A 429 6.49 6.68 -10.60
N ARG A 430 6.43 6.45 -11.90
CA ARG A 430 6.88 7.40 -12.92
C ARG A 430 5.87 8.50 -13.23
N ILE A 431 4.58 8.22 -13.08
CA ILE A 431 3.52 9.22 -13.20
C ILE A 431 3.00 9.50 -11.77
N ALA A 432 1.69 9.58 -11.55
CA ALA A 432 1.13 9.91 -10.25
C ALA A 432 1.28 8.72 -9.27
N GLY A 433 1.29 9.00 -7.96
CA GLY A 433 1.07 7.96 -6.98
C GLY A 433 -0.34 7.38 -7.11
N PHE A 434 -1.35 8.25 -7.13
CA PHE A 434 -2.76 7.90 -7.27
C PHE A 434 -3.43 8.81 -8.33
N GLU A 435 -4.09 8.23 -9.33
CA GLU A 435 -4.88 8.96 -10.33
C GLU A 435 -6.36 8.57 -10.29
N VAL A 436 -7.25 9.56 -10.38
CA VAL A 436 -8.71 9.39 -10.33
C VAL A 436 -9.36 10.17 -11.46
N LYS A 437 -10.17 9.51 -12.29
CA LYS A 437 -10.90 10.20 -13.38
C LYS A 437 -12.26 9.60 -13.73
N ALA A 438 -12.98 10.23 -14.66
CA ALA A 438 -14.22 9.70 -15.27
C ALA A 438 -15.24 9.20 -14.21
N TYR A 439 -15.59 10.10 -13.29
CA TYR A 439 -16.50 9.87 -12.15
C TYR A 439 -16.09 8.78 -11.13
N ALA A 440 -14.88 8.22 -11.21
CA ALA A 440 -14.35 7.33 -10.18
C ALA A 440 -14.28 8.01 -8.81
N ASN A 441 -14.51 7.24 -7.75
CA ASN A 441 -14.66 7.74 -6.38
C ASN A 441 -14.10 6.77 -5.32
N PRO A 442 -12.79 6.48 -5.34
CA PRO A 442 -12.13 5.64 -4.33
C PRO A 442 -12.06 6.32 -2.96
N THR A 443 -11.92 5.53 -1.90
CA THR A 443 -11.65 6.02 -0.54
C THR A 443 -10.25 5.59 -0.14
N VAL A 444 -9.39 6.54 0.25
CA VAL A 444 -7.94 6.35 0.46
C VAL A 444 -7.56 6.90 1.83
N VAL A 445 -7.17 6.01 2.74
CA VAL A 445 -7.12 6.28 4.18
C VAL A 445 -5.77 5.86 4.78
N ARG A 446 -5.09 6.78 5.48
CA ARG A 446 -3.81 6.53 6.18
C ARG A 446 -2.68 5.98 5.29
N CYS A 447 -2.76 6.16 3.97
CA CYS A 447 -1.73 5.75 3.03
C CYS A 447 -0.54 6.74 3.01
N GLU A 448 0.61 6.29 2.55
CA GLU A 448 1.75 7.14 2.23
C GLU A 448 1.95 7.20 0.72
N ILE A 449 2.01 8.41 0.15
CA ILE A 449 2.06 8.66 -1.30
C ILE A 449 3.23 9.59 -1.61
N HIS A 450 4.41 9.03 -1.90
CA HIS A 450 5.65 9.78 -1.80
C HIS A 450 6.71 9.48 -2.88
N HIS A 451 7.67 10.40 -3.07
CA HIS A 451 8.80 10.23 -3.99
C HIS A 451 8.42 9.89 -5.46
N GLY A 452 7.20 10.22 -5.90
CA GLY A 452 6.73 10.03 -7.27
C GLY A 452 7.36 11.03 -8.25
N GLN A 453 7.53 10.63 -9.51
CA GLN A 453 8.18 11.48 -10.52
C GLN A 453 7.27 12.58 -11.08
N THR A 454 5.95 12.53 -10.84
CA THR A 454 5.02 13.65 -11.07
C THR A 454 4.32 14.05 -9.76
N GLY A 455 2.98 14.12 -9.71
CA GLY A 455 2.22 14.51 -8.53
C GLY A 455 1.92 13.33 -7.58
N GLY A 456 1.56 13.62 -6.33
CA GLY A 456 1.13 12.58 -5.39
C GLY A 456 -0.22 11.99 -5.79
N ILE A 457 -1.26 12.84 -5.75
CA ILE A 457 -2.64 12.53 -6.17
C ILE A 457 -3.01 13.40 -7.37
N TYR A 458 -3.67 12.84 -8.37
CA TYR A 458 -4.17 13.56 -9.54
C TYR A 458 -5.65 13.22 -9.82
N VAL A 459 -6.54 14.21 -9.67
CA VAL A 459 -7.98 14.06 -9.89
C VAL A 459 -8.41 14.92 -11.09
N HIS A 460 -8.90 14.27 -12.15
CA HIS A 460 -9.30 14.95 -13.40
C HIS A 460 -10.54 14.33 -14.07
N GLU A 461 -11.00 14.87 -15.20
CA GLU A 461 -12.21 14.46 -15.93
C GLU A 461 -13.42 14.11 -15.03
N LYS A 462 -13.82 15.04 -14.16
CA LYS A 462 -14.91 14.88 -13.16
C LYS A 462 -14.69 13.74 -12.14
N GLY A 463 -13.44 13.35 -11.89
CA GLY A 463 -13.06 12.46 -10.80
C GLY A 463 -13.47 13.03 -9.43
N ARG A 464 -13.62 12.13 -8.46
CA ARG A 464 -13.92 12.46 -7.07
C ARG A 464 -12.88 11.78 -6.15
N GLY A 465 -13.34 11.00 -5.19
CA GLY A 465 -12.51 10.30 -4.21
C GLY A 465 -12.42 11.05 -2.88
N GLN A 466 -12.17 10.27 -1.83
CA GLN A 466 -11.96 10.75 -0.46
C GLN A 466 -10.55 10.38 -0.03
N PHE A 467 -9.71 11.38 0.18
CA PHE A 467 -8.33 11.22 0.63
C PHE A 467 -8.24 11.72 2.08
N LEU A 468 -8.19 10.77 3.01
CA LEU A 468 -8.32 10.97 4.44
C LEU A 468 -7.04 10.54 5.18
N GLU A 469 -6.52 11.37 6.09
CA GLU A 469 -5.43 10.97 7.02
C GLU A 469 -4.10 10.52 6.36
N ASN A 470 -3.88 10.82 5.07
CA ASN A 470 -2.70 10.35 4.32
C ASN A 470 -1.47 11.24 4.53
N LYS A 471 -0.28 10.69 4.25
CA LYS A 471 0.97 11.46 4.11
C LYS A 471 1.36 11.56 2.64
N ILE A 472 1.51 12.78 2.12
CA ILE A 472 1.76 13.04 0.69
C ILE A 472 2.99 13.93 0.58
N TYR A 473 4.16 13.36 0.21
CA TYR A 473 5.43 14.08 0.39
C TYR A 473 6.56 13.74 -0.59
N ALA A 474 7.55 14.62 -0.72
CA ALA A 474 8.73 14.45 -1.57
C ALA A 474 8.42 14.13 -3.06
N ASN A 475 7.22 14.46 -3.54
CA ASN A 475 6.82 14.28 -4.93
C ASN A 475 7.41 15.40 -5.81
N ASN A 476 7.72 15.10 -7.08
CA ASN A 476 8.39 16.03 -7.98
C ASN A 476 7.50 17.18 -8.48
N PHE A 477 6.20 16.95 -8.60
CA PHE A 477 5.19 17.99 -8.79
C PHE A 477 4.38 18.16 -7.50
N ALA A 478 3.18 18.75 -7.57
CA ALA A 478 2.43 19.06 -6.35
C ALA A 478 1.94 17.80 -5.63
N GLY A 479 1.68 17.91 -4.33
CA GLY A 479 1.11 16.81 -3.54
C GLY A 479 -0.25 16.36 -4.09
N VAL A 480 -1.14 17.31 -4.41
CA VAL A 480 -2.46 17.05 -4.97
C VAL A 480 -2.72 17.96 -6.18
N TRP A 481 -3.18 17.38 -7.29
CA TRP A 481 -3.69 18.08 -8.47
C TRP A 481 -5.19 17.83 -8.64
N ILE A 482 -5.98 18.90 -8.85
CA ILE A 482 -7.43 18.84 -9.08
C ILE A 482 -7.76 19.67 -10.33
N THR A 483 -8.38 19.06 -11.34
CA THR A 483 -8.72 19.76 -12.59
C THR A 483 -9.95 19.19 -13.30
N SER A 484 -10.36 19.83 -14.40
CA SER A 484 -11.37 19.33 -15.35
C SER A 484 -12.70 18.98 -14.68
N ASN A 485 -13.25 19.96 -13.93
CA ASN A 485 -14.49 19.84 -13.15
C ASN A 485 -14.52 18.73 -12.07
N SER A 486 -13.35 18.32 -11.57
CA SER A 486 -13.25 17.32 -10.49
C SER A 486 -13.56 17.91 -9.11
N ASP A 487 -14.06 17.06 -8.22
CA ASP A 487 -14.65 17.46 -6.92
C ASP A 487 -14.32 16.44 -5.80
N PRO A 488 -13.03 16.27 -5.43
CA PRO A 488 -12.60 15.34 -4.38
C PRO A 488 -12.72 15.92 -2.97
N THR A 489 -12.69 15.06 -1.95
CA THR A 489 -12.48 15.47 -0.55
C THR A 489 -11.05 15.16 -0.14
N ILE A 490 -10.29 16.19 0.26
CA ILE A 490 -8.92 16.10 0.78
C ILE A 490 -8.99 16.53 2.25
N ARG A 491 -9.02 15.59 3.19
CA ARG A 491 -9.20 15.88 4.62
C ARG A 491 -8.15 15.28 5.57
N GLY A 492 -7.61 16.08 6.47
CA GLY A 492 -6.74 15.61 7.56
C GLY A 492 -5.40 15.03 7.11
N ASN A 493 -4.96 15.35 5.89
CA ASN A 493 -3.71 14.83 5.32
C ASN A 493 -2.52 15.73 5.68
N ALA A 494 -1.32 15.15 5.78
CA ALA A 494 -0.06 15.90 5.82
C ALA A 494 0.53 15.99 4.40
N ILE A 495 0.69 17.20 3.87
CA ILE A 495 1.10 17.45 2.47
C ILE A 495 2.37 18.31 2.44
N PHE A 496 3.54 17.68 2.35
CA PHE A 496 4.80 18.35 2.72
C PHE A 496 6.03 18.04 1.87
N ASN A 497 7.01 18.96 1.89
CA ASN A 497 8.31 18.83 1.21
C ASN A 497 8.21 18.44 -0.28
N GLY A 498 7.14 18.84 -0.97
CA GLY A 498 6.99 18.66 -2.42
C GLY A 498 7.78 19.70 -3.22
N ASN A 499 8.28 19.30 -4.40
CA ASN A 499 9.06 20.16 -5.30
C ASN A 499 8.19 21.18 -6.08
N GLN A 500 6.87 21.21 -5.84
CA GLN A 500 5.96 22.27 -6.28
C GLN A 500 5.06 22.72 -5.11
N GLY A 501 3.75 22.91 -5.34
CA GLY A 501 2.80 23.29 -4.28
C GLY A 501 2.29 22.10 -3.48
N GLY A 502 1.55 22.36 -2.40
CA GLY A 502 0.84 21.30 -1.67
C GLY A 502 -0.37 20.81 -2.46
N VAL A 503 -1.35 21.68 -2.67
CA VAL A 503 -2.58 21.44 -3.44
C VAL A 503 -2.68 22.44 -4.59
N TYR A 504 -2.94 21.97 -5.82
CA TYR A 504 -3.06 22.81 -7.01
C TYR A 504 -4.35 22.51 -7.78
N ILE A 505 -5.19 23.54 -7.93
CA ILE A 505 -6.57 23.45 -8.39
C ILE A 505 -6.74 24.36 -9.61
N PHE A 506 -7.03 23.78 -10.77
CA PHE A 506 -7.14 24.48 -12.05
C PHE A 506 -8.29 23.93 -12.91
N GLY A 507 -8.53 24.51 -14.08
CA GLY A 507 -9.50 23.97 -15.07
C GLY A 507 -10.91 23.74 -14.50
N ASP A 508 -11.49 24.78 -13.88
CA ASP A 508 -12.82 24.74 -13.28
C ASP A 508 -12.97 23.65 -12.18
N GLY A 509 -11.87 23.32 -11.50
CA GLY A 509 -11.79 22.36 -10.40
C GLY A 509 -12.43 22.85 -9.10
N ARG A 510 -12.82 21.91 -8.25
CA ARG A 510 -13.53 22.13 -6.99
C ARG A 510 -12.89 21.32 -5.85
N GLY A 511 -13.70 20.64 -5.04
CA GLY A 511 -13.27 19.85 -3.89
C GLY A 511 -13.32 20.59 -2.55
N LEU A 512 -13.35 19.80 -1.49
CA LEU A 512 -13.24 20.22 -0.09
C LEU A 512 -11.82 19.93 0.39
N ILE A 513 -11.09 20.97 0.78
CA ILE A 513 -9.75 20.90 1.37
C ILE A 513 -9.90 21.27 2.84
N GLU A 514 -9.91 20.27 3.72
CA GLU A 514 -10.31 20.40 5.13
C GLU A 514 -9.25 19.85 6.10
N GLU A 515 -8.96 20.53 7.21
CA GLU A 515 -8.14 20.00 8.33
C GLU A 515 -6.72 19.52 7.94
N ASN A 516 -6.20 19.85 6.76
CA ASN A 516 -4.90 19.38 6.29
C ASN A 516 -3.75 20.20 6.86
N ASP A 517 -2.57 19.58 6.98
CA ASP A 517 -1.32 20.20 7.42
C ASP A 517 -0.34 20.30 6.24
N ILE A 518 -0.09 21.51 5.75
CA ILE A 518 0.55 21.75 4.44
C ILE A 518 1.81 22.61 4.62
N TYR A 519 3.00 21.99 4.57
CA TYR A 519 4.25 22.68 4.93
C TYR A 519 5.50 22.32 4.12
N GLY A 520 6.52 23.18 4.16
CA GLY A 520 7.84 22.93 3.55
C GLY A 520 7.89 22.85 2.02
N ASN A 521 6.75 22.99 1.34
CA ASN A 521 6.62 22.90 -0.12
C ASN A 521 7.35 24.07 -0.84
N ALA A 522 7.87 23.79 -2.04
CA ALA A 522 8.71 24.72 -2.80
C ALA A 522 7.92 25.86 -3.48
N LEU A 523 6.68 25.59 -3.89
CA LEU A 523 5.72 26.60 -4.37
C LEU A 523 4.59 26.78 -3.34
N ALA A 524 3.56 27.57 -3.68
CA ALA A 524 2.50 27.89 -2.72
C ALA A 524 1.76 26.65 -2.21
N GLY A 525 1.47 26.65 -0.91
CA GLY A 525 0.84 25.54 -0.20
C GLY A 525 -0.51 25.16 -0.80
N ILE A 526 -1.35 26.16 -1.11
CA ILE A 526 -2.54 25.98 -1.94
C ILE A 526 -2.51 26.97 -3.12
N GLN A 527 -2.78 26.48 -4.32
CA GLN A 527 -2.86 27.27 -5.55
C GLN A 527 -4.22 27.05 -6.23
N ILE A 528 -4.94 28.14 -6.52
CA ILE A 528 -6.28 28.12 -7.10
C ILE A 528 -6.27 29.01 -8.35
N ARG A 529 -6.61 28.45 -9.52
CA ARG A 529 -6.58 29.19 -10.79
C ARG A 529 -7.66 28.80 -11.78
N THR A 530 -7.78 29.58 -12.85
CA THR A 530 -8.54 29.22 -14.06
C THR A 530 -9.99 28.85 -13.72
N ASN A 531 -10.71 29.83 -13.17
CA ASN A 531 -12.10 29.77 -12.68
C ASN A 531 -12.40 28.76 -11.55
N SER A 532 -11.41 28.02 -11.04
CA SER A 532 -11.62 27.01 -9.98
C SER A 532 -12.23 27.60 -8.72
N CYS A 533 -13.11 26.84 -8.07
CA CYS A 533 -13.93 27.31 -6.94
C CYS A 533 -14.05 26.21 -5.85
N PRO A 534 -12.98 25.96 -5.08
CA PRO A 534 -12.96 24.99 -3.99
C PRO A 534 -13.51 25.57 -2.67
N ILE A 535 -13.69 24.70 -1.68
CA ILE A 535 -13.85 25.08 -0.27
C ILE A 535 -12.55 24.71 0.46
N VAL A 536 -11.91 25.68 1.10
CA VAL A 536 -10.63 25.53 1.81
C VAL A 536 -10.84 25.96 3.26
N ARG A 537 -10.89 25.02 4.21
CA ARG A 537 -11.15 25.35 5.62
C ARG A 537 -10.40 24.53 6.66
N HIS A 538 -10.16 25.13 7.83
CA HIS A 538 -9.47 24.49 8.97
C HIS A 538 -8.04 23.96 8.67
N ASN A 539 -7.43 24.32 7.54
CA ASN A 539 -6.09 23.86 7.17
C ASN A 539 -5.01 24.70 7.87
N LYS A 540 -3.88 24.07 8.14
CA LYS A 540 -2.61 24.72 8.50
C LYS A 540 -1.73 24.80 7.26
N ILE A 541 -1.20 25.98 6.97
CA ILE A 541 -0.43 26.22 5.73
C ILE A 541 0.80 27.05 6.09
N HIS A 542 1.95 26.41 6.25
CA HIS A 542 3.11 27.05 6.88
C HIS A 542 4.50 26.63 6.40
N ASP A 543 5.51 27.42 6.78
CA ASP A 543 6.93 27.18 6.49
C ASP A 543 7.25 26.90 5.00
N GLY A 544 6.38 27.35 4.10
CA GLY A 544 6.57 27.23 2.65
C GLY A 544 7.65 28.17 2.12
N GLN A 545 8.30 27.75 1.03
CA GLN A 545 9.32 28.55 0.34
C GLN A 545 8.71 29.67 -0.53
N HIS A 546 7.38 29.60 -0.75
CA HIS A 546 6.59 30.59 -1.48
C HIS A 546 5.57 31.28 -0.54
N GLY A 547 4.49 31.82 -1.08
CA GLY A 547 3.33 32.28 -0.30
C GLY A 547 2.41 31.13 0.14
N GLY A 548 1.58 31.33 1.16
CA GLY A 548 0.73 30.27 1.73
C GLY A 548 -0.38 29.83 0.77
N ILE A 549 -1.28 30.75 0.42
CA ILE A 549 -2.36 30.55 -0.56
C ILE A 549 -2.18 31.52 -1.73
N TYR A 550 -2.28 31.04 -2.97
CA TYR A 550 -2.18 31.84 -4.19
C TYR A 550 -3.39 31.63 -5.09
N VAL A 551 -4.15 32.70 -5.33
CA VAL A 551 -5.37 32.71 -6.15
C VAL A 551 -5.16 33.60 -7.38
N HIS A 552 -5.09 33.00 -8.57
CA HIS A 552 -4.80 33.72 -9.82
C HIS A 552 -5.74 33.34 -10.97
N GLU A 553 -5.68 34.05 -12.11
CA GLU A 553 -6.47 33.74 -13.32
C GLU A 553 -7.96 33.49 -13.06
N LYS A 554 -8.65 34.46 -12.47
CA LYS A 554 -10.07 34.37 -12.09
C LYS A 554 -10.40 33.25 -11.09
N GLY A 555 -9.43 32.82 -10.28
CA GLY A 555 -9.68 31.87 -9.19
C GLY A 555 -10.71 32.39 -8.19
N GLN A 556 -11.50 31.49 -7.63
CA GLN A 556 -12.61 31.77 -6.71
C GLN A 556 -12.50 30.86 -5.48
N GLY A 557 -13.64 30.55 -4.84
CA GLY A 557 -13.72 29.65 -3.69
C GLY A 557 -13.93 30.37 -2.36
N VAL A 558 -14.24 29.57 -1.34
CA VAL A 558 -14.36 30.00 0.05
C VAL A 558 -13.12 29.52 0.80
N ILE A 559 -12.41 30.47 1.42
CA ILE A 559 -11.20 30.24 2.20
C ILE A 559 -11.53 30.68 3.62
N GLU A 560 -11.83 29.74 4.52
CA GLU A 560 -12.32 30.07 5.85
C GLU A 560 -11.68 29.30 7.02
N GLU A 561 -11.45 29.99 8.14
CA GLU A 561 -10.97 29.36 9.38
C GLU A 561 -9.64 28.59 9.23
N ASN A 562 -8.79 28.97 8.26
CA ASN A 562 -7.43 28.42 8.08
C ASN A 562 -6.39 29.21 8.90
N GLU A 563 -5.27 28.56 9.21
CA GLU A 563 -4.11 29.12 9.91
C GLU A 563 -2.90 29.15 8.97
N VAL A 564 -2.48 30.34 8.54
CA VAL A 564 -1.51 30.55 7.46
C VAL A 564 -0.33 31.37 7.97
N TYR A 565 0.83 30.74 8.16
CA TYR A 565 1.94 31.36 8.91
C TYR A 565 3.35 30.94 8.49
N SER A 566 4.38 31.69 8.90
CA SER A 566 5.82 31.44 8.60
C SER A 566 6.25 31.35 7.12
N ASN A 567 5.31 31.41 6.18
CA ASN A 567 5.56 31.36 4.73
C ASN A 567 6.50 32.47 4.27
N THR A 568 7.26 32.18 3.22
CA THR A 568 8.41 33.00 2.80
C THR A 568 8.03 34.17 1.89
N LEU A 569 6.91 34.06 1.16
CA LEU A 569 6.27 35.20 0.49
C LEU A 569 4.95 35.57 1.21
N ALA A 570 4.03 36.23 0.51
CA ALA A 570 2.76 36.68 1.12
C ALA A 570 1.92 35.51 1.66
N GLY A 571 1.26 35.69 2.81
CA GLY A 571 0.40 34.68 3.43
C GLY A 571 -0.73 34.24 2.49
N VAL A 572 -1.45 35.22 1.96
CA VAL A 572 -2.39 35.05 0.85
C VAL A 572 -2.09 36.06 -0.26
N TRP A 573 -2.04 35.61 -1.51
CA TRP A 573 -1.90 36.47 -2.68
C TRP A 573 -3.05 36.22 -3.66
N VAL A 574 -3.80 37.27 -3.99
CA VAL A 574 -4.94 37.27 -4.92
C VAL A 574 -4.63 38.16 -6.11
N THR A 575 -4.74 37.64 -7.33
CA THR A 575 -4.31 38.36 -8.55
C THR A 575 -5.13 38.02 -9.79
N THR A 576 -5.01 38.86 -10.82
CA THR A 576 -5.40 38.57 -12.21
C THR A 576 -6.88 38.19 -12.34
N GLY A 577 -7.75 39.10 -11.87
CA GLY A 577 -9.21 38.98 -11.94
C GLY A 577 -9.84 38.01 -10.93
N SER A 578 -9.07 37.51 -9.96
CA SER A 578 -9.55 36.54 -8.96
C SER A 578 -10.48 37.17 -7.90
N THR A 579 -11.45 36.39 -7.43
CA THR A 579 -12.56 36.83 -6.56
C THR A 579 -12.86 35.87 -5.38
N PRO A 580 -11.86 35.43 -4.58
CA PRO A 580 -12.10 34.56 -3.43
C PRO A 580 -12.88 35.26 -2.29
N VAL A 581 -13.50 34.45 -1.43
CA VAL A 581 -14.07 34.90 -0.15
C VAL A 581 -13.18 34.38 0.99
N LEU A 582 -12.45 35.27 1.64
CA LEU A 582 -11.56 35.00 2.77
C LEU A 582 -12.24 35.42 4.08
N ARG A 583 -12.58 34.46 4.95
CA ARG A 583 -13.26 34.76 6.21
C ARG A 583 -12.77 34.00 7.44
N ARG A 584 -12.69 34.67 8.60
CA ARG A 584 -12.31 34.05 9.88
C ARG A 584 -10.96 33.31 9.89
N ASN A 585 -10.06 33.59 8.94
CA ASN A 585 -8.72 33.00 8.89
C ASN A 585 -7.77 33.72 9.86
N ARG A 586 -6.72 33.03 10.29
CA ARG A 586 -5.56 33.58 11.01
C ARG A 586 -4.37 33.59 10.06
N ILE A 587 -3.89 34.78 9.70
CA ILE A 587 -2.84 34.94 8.70
C ILE A 587 -1.71 35.74 9.35
N HIS A 588 -0.61 35.10 9.74
CA HIS A 588 0.35 35.73 10.65
C HIS A 588 1.81 35.30 10.50
N SER A 589 2.73 35.99 11.17
CA SER A 589 4.15 35.62 11.25
C SER A 589 4.84 35.41 9.89
N GLY A 590 4.35 36.05 8.82
CA GLY A 590 4.86 35.88 7.46
C GLY A 590 6.08 36.74 7.16
N LYS A 591 7.00 36.23 6.34
CA LYS A 591 8.24 36.96 5.97
C LYS A 591 7.99 38.08 4.95
N GLN A 592 6.78 38.20 4.41
CA GLN A 592 6.35 39.31 3.56
C GLN A 592 5.04 39.95 4.03
N VAL A 593 4.02 40.02 3.16
CA VAL A 593 2.72 40.67 3.39
C VAL A 593 1.70 39.65 3.89
N GLY A 594 0.76 40.03 4.75
CA GLY A 594 -0.30 39.13 5.19
C GLY A 594 -1.24 38.72 4.05
N VAL A 595 -2.00 39.68 3.51
CA VAL A 595 -2.90 39.49 2.35
C VAL A 595 -2.57 40.51 1.26
N TYR A 596 -2.39 40.04 0.03
CA TYR A 596 -1.91 40.87 -1.08
C TYR A 596 -2.84 40.79 -2.30
N PHE A 597 -3.47 41.90 -2.65
CA PHE A 597 -4.29 42.05 -3.86
C PHE A 597 -3.48 42.81 -4.94
N TYR A 598 -3.26 42.14 -6.07
CA TYR A 598 -2.46 42.61 -7.21
C TYR A 598 -3.24 42.45 -8.53
N ASP A 599 -2.88 43.21 -9.58
CA ASP A 599 -3.37 43.04 -10.95
C ASP A 599 -4.87 42.71 -11.03
N ASN A 600 -5.73 43.67 -10.70
CA ASN A 600 -7.18 43.48 -10.68
C ASN A 600 -7.59 42.34 -9.72
N GLY A 601 -6.96 42.29 -8.55
CA GLY A 601 -7.32 41.40 -7.45
C GLY A 601 -8.57 41.91 -6.72
N HIS A 602 -9.56 41.04 -6.58
CA HIS A 602 -10.87 41.36 -6.01
C HIS A 602 -11.26 40.31 -4.96
N GLY A 603 -12.52 40.31 -4.55
CA GLY A 603 -13.06 39.39 -3.55
C GLY A 603 -13.37 40.07 -2.21
N ILE A 604 -13.59 39.24 -1.19
CA ILE A 604 -14.00 39.65 0.15
C ILE A 604 -12.93 39.19 1.14
N LEU A 605 -12.55 40.08 2.06
CA LEU A 605 -11.75 39.78 3.23
C LEU A 605 -12.57 40.21 4.45
N GLU A 606 -13.27 39.27 5.11
CA GLU A 606 -14.18 39.54 6.23
C GLU A 606 -13.76 38.83 7.53
N ASP A 607 -13.80 39.52 8.67
CA ASP A 607 -13.66 38.89 10.01
C ASP A 607 -12.35 38.09 10.23
N ASN A 608 -11.25 38.43 9.56
CA ASN A 608 -9.95 37.73 9.70
C ASN A 608 -9.02 38.41 10.72
N ASP A 609 -8.13 37.63 11.33
CA ASP A 609 -7.02 38.11 12.16
C ASP A 609 -5.71 38.09 11.35
N ILE A 610 -5.09 39.26 11.13
CA ILE A 610 -3.92 39.40 10.23
C ILE A 610 -2.78 40.13 10.95
N TYR A 611 -1.72 39.42 11.36
CA TYR A 611 -0.78 40.00 12.34
C TYR A 611 0.69 39.55 12.27
N ASN A 612 1.59 40.34 12.88
CA ASN A 612 3.02 40.04 13.03
C ASN A 612 3.77 39.74 11.70
N HIS A 613 3.41 40.42 10.62
CA HIS A 613 4.10 40.30 9.32
C HIS A 613 5.32 41.22 9.23
N MET A 614 6.34 40.80 8.49
CA MET A 614 7.54 41.64 8.24
C MET A 614 7.25 42.84 7.32
N TYR A 615 6.13 42.82 6.59
CA TYR A 615 5.61 43.95 5.83
C TYR A 615 4.18 44.30 6.30
N SER A 616 3.41 45.00 5.48
CA SER A 616 2.01 45.34 5.77
C SER A 616 1.15 44.10 6.00
N GLY A 617 0.16 44.22 6.89
CA GLY A 617 -0.87 43.19 7.05
C GLY A 617 -1.68 43.00 5.76
N VAL A 618 -2.07 44.08 5.08
CA VAL A 618 -2.74 44.02 3.77
C VAL A 618 -2.08 44.97 2.76
N GLN A 619 -1.93 44.52 1.51
CA GLN A 619 -1.56 45.37 0.37
C GLN A 619 -2.60 45.31 -0.75
N ILE A 620 -2.85 46.45 -1.40
CA ILE A 620 -3.79 46.58 -2.52
C ILE A 620 -3.13 47.43 -3.62
N ARG A 621 -2.96 46.90 -4.83
CA ARG A 621 -2.39 47.66 -5.96
C ARG A 621 -2.87 47.25 -7.35
N THR A 622 -2.63 48.12 -8.34
CA THR A 622 -2.83 47.84 -9.77
C THR A 622 -4.27 47.46 -10.09
N GLY A 623 -5.20 48.43 -9.96
CA GLY A 623 -6.63 48.24 -10.24
C GLY A 623 -7.40 47.43 -9.20
N SER A 624 -6.70 46.70 -8.32
CA SER A 624 -7.29 45.85 -7.29
C SER A 624 -8.29 46.59 -6.40
N ASN A 625 -9.47 46.00 -6.25
CA ASN A 625 -10.59 46.54 -5.49
C ASN A 625 -11.28 45.42 -4.68
N PRO A 626 -10.68 44.99 -3.54
CA PRO A 626 -11.30 44.06 -2.61
C PRO A 626 -12.24 44.78 -1.64
N LYS A 627 -13.19 44.03 -1.06
CA LYS A 627 -13.98 44.50 0.10
C LYS A 627 -13.41 43.95 1.40
N ILE A 628 -12.77 44.81 2.18
CA ILE A 628 -12.06 44.49 3.43
C ILE A 628 -12.90 44.98 4.61
N ARG A 629 -13.44 44.06 5.42
CA ARG A 629 -14.35 44.43 6.52
C ARG A 629 -14.25 43.62 7.81
N ARG A 630 -14.37 44.29 8.96
CA ARG A 630 -14.35 43.68 10.31
C ARG A 630 -13.11 42.83 10.63
N ASN A 631 -12.01 43.03 9.91
CA ASN A 631 -10.74 42.35 10.19
C ASN A 631 -9.97 43.07 11.29
N LYS A 632 -9.10 42.34 11.98
CA LYS A 632 -8.11 42.88 12.92
C LYS A 632 -6.72 42.81 12.28
N ILE A 633 -5.99 43.94 12.28
CA ILE A 633 -4.71 44.06 11.56
C ILE A 633 -3.64 44.74 12.44
N TRP A 634 -2.67 43.98 12.95
CA TRP A 634 -1.73 44.48 13.96
C TRP A 634 -0.32 43.88 13.94
N GLY A 635 0.63 44.50 14.65
CA GLY A 635 2.00 43.97 14.82
C GLY A 635 2.88 43.95 13.57
N GLY A 636 2.40 44.49 12.43
CA GLY A 636 3.15 44.56 11.19
C GLY A 636 4.36 45.50 11.31
N GLN A 637 5.50 45.11 10.72
CA GLN A 637 6.72 45.94 10.72
C GLN A 637 6.70 47.07 9.67
N ASN A 638 5.59 47.20 8.94
CA ASN A 638 5.26 48.32 8.06
C ASN A 638 3.83 48.81 8.39
N GLY A 639 3.28 49.73 7.60
CA GLY A 639 1.90 50.22 7.80
C GLY A 639 0.84 49.13 7.61
N GLY A 640 -0.24 49.15 8.41
CA GLY A 640 -1.20 48.04 8.54
C GLY A 640 -1.90 47.64 7.24
N ILE A 641 -2.51 48.62 6.56
CA ILE A 641 -2.99 48.49 5.17
C ILE A 641 -2.22 49.47 4.29
N LEU A 642 -1.62 49.00 3.19
CA LEU A 642 -0.95 49.84 2.18
C LEU A 642 -1.67 49.75 0.82
N VAL A 643 -2.21 50.87 0.36
CA VAL A 643 -2.89 51.01 -0.95
C VAL A 643 -2.00 51.85 -1.87
N TYR A 644 -1.55 51.28 -2.99
CA TYR A 644 -0.62 51.93 -3.89
C TYR A 644 -0.84 51.59 -5.36
N ASN A 645 -0.26 52.38 -6.28
CA ASN A 645 -0.33 52.21 -7.74
C ASN A 645 -1.76 51.95 -8.23
N SER A 646 -2.64 52.94 -8.07
CA SER A 646 -4.06 52.87 -8.47
C SER A 646 -4.86 51.74 -7.81
N GLY A 647 -4.65 51.51 -6.50
CA GLY A 647 -5.51 50.63 -5.69
C GLY A 647 -6.79 51.33 -5.20
N LEU A 648 -7.90 50.59 -5.07
CA LEU A 648 -9.25 51.18 -4.90
C LEU A 648 -10.07 50.64 -3.71
N GLY A 649 -9.53 49.68 -2.93
CA GLY A 649 -10.31 48.84 -2.01
C GLY A 649 -11.29 49.56 -1.05
N TYR A 650 -12.41 48.89 -0.77
CA TYR A 650 -13.44 49.35 0.17
C TYR A 650 -13.18 48.76 1.56
N ILE A 651 -12.78 49.61 2.50
CA ILE A 651 -12.26 49.26 3.82
C ILE A 651 -13.27 49.73 4.89
N GLU A 652 -14.14 48.85 5.40
CA GLU A 652 -15.15 49.20 6.41
C GLU A 652 -15.06 48.42 7.75
N ASP A 653 -15.30 49.10 8.87
CA ASP A 653 -15.44 48.47 10.21
C ASP A 653 -14.22 47.65 10.69
N ASN A 654 -13.01 47.87 10.16
CA ASN A 654 -11.81 47.15 10.58
C ASN A 654 -11.14 47.79 11.81
N GLU A 655 -10.41 46.99 12.57
CA GLU A 655 -9.62 47.39 13.75
C GLU A 655 -8.13 47.27 13.42
N ILE A 656 -7.40 48.39 13.42
CA ILE A 656 -6.01 48.47 12.93
C ILE A 656 -5.14 49.17 13.99
N PHE A 657 -4.20 48.43 14.57
CA PHE A 657 -3.47 48.87 15.78
C PHE A 657 -2.05 48.28 15.87
N ASP A 658 -1.19 48.77 16.76
CA ASP A 658 0.17 48.26 17.03
C ASP A 658 1.04 47.98 15.78
N ASN A 659 0.85 48.72 14.70
CA ASN A 659 1.69 48.61 13.50
C ASN A 659 2.89 49.56 13.61
N ALA A 660 4.06 49.14 13.12
CA ALA A 660 5.31 49.88 13.31
C ALA A 660 5.40 51.19 12.51
N MET A 661 4.44 51.43 11.60
CA MET A 661 4.27 52.67 10.83
C MET A 661 2.79 53.11 10.85
N ALA A 662 2.32 53.85 9.83
CA ALA A 662 0.95 54.35 9.77
C ALA A 662 -0.10 53.22 9.64
N GLY A 663 -1.24 53.35 10.33
CA GLY A 663 -2.31 52.35 10.30
C GLY A 663 -2.84 52.05 8.89
N VAL A 664 -3.15 53.10 8.11
CA VAL A 664 -3.42 52.99 6.67
C VAL A 664 -2.55 53.97 5.89
N TRP A 665 -1.89 53.48 4.84
CA TRP A 665 -1.01 54.27 3.98
C TRP A 665 -1.55 54.24 2.54
N ILE A 666 -1.72 55.41 1.92
CA ILE A 666 -2.26 55.55 0.57
C ILE A 666 -1.26 56.33 -0.28
N LYS A 667 -0.90 55.83 -1.47
CA LYS A 667 0.01 56.53 -2.41
C LYS A 667 -0.19 56.18 -3.89
N THR A 668 0.50 56.91 -4.77
CA THR A 668 0.58 56.67 -6.22
C THR A 668 -0.79 56.48 -6.86
N ASP A 669 -1.55 57.57 -6.93
CA ASP A 669 -2.87 57.69 -7.59
C ASP A 669 -3.96 56.71 -7.12
N SER A 670 -3.74 56.05 -5.98
CA SER A 670 -4.75 55.19 -5.32
C SER A 670 -5.89 56.00 -4.73
N ASN A 671 -7.09 55.40 -4.69
CA ASN A 671 -8.31 56.06 -4.21
C ASN A 671 -9.25 55.09 -3.45
N PRO A 672 -8.83 54.52 -2.31
CA PRO A 672 -9.68 53.65 -1.50
C PRO A 672 -10.79 54.42 -0.76
N THR A 673 -11.81 53.71 -0.32
CA THR A 673 -12.87 54.23 0.57
C THR A 673 -12.73 53.62 1.95
N LEU A 674 -12.56 54.44 2.98
CA LEU A 674 -12.42 54.07 4.38
C LEU A 674 -13.69 54.46 5.14
N ARG A 675 -14.33 53.54 5.86
CA ARG A 675 -15.59 53.80 6.59
C ARG A 675 -15.63 53.13 7.96
N ARG A 676 -15.95 53.86 9.03
CA ARG A 676 -16.12 53.35 10.42
C ARG A 676 -14.95 52.49 10.96
N ASN A 677 -13.74 52.62 10.40
CA ASN A 677 -12.58 51.87 10.91
C ASN A 677 -12.12 52.45 12.25
N LYS A 678 -11.62 51.59 13.14
CA LYS A 678 -10.98 51.96 14.41
C LYS A 678 -9.47 51.87 14.23
N ILE A 679 -8.76 52.98 14.36
CA ILE A 679 -7.31 53.06 14.09
C ILE A 679 -6.62 53.75 15.25
N HIS A 680 -5.70 53.06 15.92
CA HIS A 680 -4.99 53.52 17.12
C HIS A 680 -3.56 52.96 17.15
N ASP A 681 -2.73 53.46 18.07
CA ASP A 681 -1.42 52.90 18.51
C ASP A 681 -0.37 52.56 17.42
N GLY A 682 -0.56 53.03 16.19
CA GLY A 682 0.44 53.00 15.10
C GLY A 682 1.43 54.17 15.20
N ARG A 683 2.73 53.87 15.01
CA ARG A 683 3.83 54.80 15.36
C ARG A 683 3.89 56.06 14.49
N ASP A 684 3.69 55.92 13.18
CA ASP A 684 3.78 57.05 12.22
C ASP A 684 2.41 57.70 11.94
N GLY A 685 1.36 57.33 12.70
CA GLY A 685 0.04 57.95 12.62
C GLY A 685 -1.10 57.04 12.15
N GLY A 686 -2.31 57.61 11.99
CA GLY A 686 -3.52 56.86 11.68
C GLY A 686 -3.70 56.56 10.19
N ILE A 687 -3.80 57.61 9.36
CA ILE A 687 -4.01 57.52 7.91
C ILE A 687 -3.12 58.56 7.24
N CYS A 688 -2.24 58.15 6.33
CA CYS A 688 -1.29 59.04 5.65
C CYS A 688 -1.34 58.88 4.12
N ILE A 689 -1.28 59.99 3.37
CA ILE A 689 -1.70 60.06 1.96
C ILE A 689 -0.73 60.90 1.11
N PHE A 690 0.06 60.26 0.24
CA PHE A 690 1.18 60.90 -0.47
C PHE A 690 1.13 60.66 -1.99
N ASN A 691 1.97 61.35 -2.78
CA ASN A 691 2.26 61.05 -4.19
C ASN A 691 0.99 60.86 -5.05
N GLY A 692 0.14 61.88 -5.12
CA GLY A 692 -1.11 61.83 -5.90
C GLY A 692 -2.24 60.96 -5.31
N GLY A 693 -1.99 60.26 -4.20
CA GLY A 693 -2.97 59.46 -3.47
C GLY A 693 -4.20 60.26 -3.03
N ARG A 694 -5.37 59.61 -3.06
CA ARG A 694 -6.69 60.16 -2.76
C ARG A 694 -7.45 59.18 -1.88
N GLY A 695 -8.64 59.54 -1.43
CA GLY A 695 -9.52 58.60 -0.74
C GLY A 695 -10.69 59.28 -0.06
N ILE A 696 -11.76 58.52 0.16
CA ILE A 696 -12.95 58.98 0.87
C ILE A 696 -12.90 58.40 2.29
N VAL A 697 -12.87 59.25 3.32
CA VAL A 697 -12.76 58.83 4.73
C VAL A 697 -14.03 59.24 5.48
N LEU A 698 -14.83 58.25 5.89
CA LEU A 698 -16.16 58.43 6.48
C LEU A 698 -16.24 57.82 7.88
N ILE A 699 -16.01 58.64 8.89
CA ILE A 699 -15.97 58.30 10.32
C ILE A 699 -14.83 57.31 10.62
N VAL A 700 -13.84 57.75 11.41
CA VAL A 700 -12.75 56.89 11.90
C VAL A 700 -12.58 57.17 13.38
N GLN A 701 -12.65 56.12 14.21
CA GLN A 701 -12.45 56.27 15.65
C GLN A 701 -10.98 56.10 15.99
N LYS A 702 -10.39 57.14 16.60
CA LYS A 702 -9.04 57.12 17.18
C LYS A 702 -9.16 57.33 18.69
N ASN A 703 -9.01 56.25 19.46
CA ASN A 703 -8.79 56.37 20.90
C ASN A 703 -7.30 56.65 21.13
N HIS A 704 -6.99 57.49 22.11
CA HIS A 704 -5.62 57.92 22.40
C HIS A 704 -5.29 57.67 23.86
N THR A 705 -4.12 57.06 24.12
CA THR A 705 -3.33 57.36 25.32
C THR A 705 -2.03 58.02 24.85
N SER A 706 -1.45 58.90 25.69
CA SER A 706 -0.47 59.94 25.32
C SER A 706 -0.98 60.94 24.27
N GLY A 707 -0.67 62.24 24.45
CA GLY A 707 -1.36 63.31 23.73
C GLY A 707 -0.56 63.96 22.61
N GLN A 708 -0.97 63.74 21.35
CA GLN A 708 -0.78 64.70 20.26
C GLN A 708 -1.85 64.48 19.16
N ASN A 709 -2.68 65.51 18.90
CA ASN A 709 -3.82 65.42 17.99
C ASN A 709 -3.40 65.49 16.51
N HIS A 710 -2.75 64.43 16.04
CA HIS A 710 -2.45 64.22 14.63
C HIS A 710 -3.40 63.20 14.02
N LEU A 711 -4.47 63.72 13.43
CA LEU A 711 -4.97 63.23 12.13
C LEU A 711 -3.94 63.68 11.08
N CYS A 712 -2.82 62.97 11.00
CA CYS A 712 -1.74 63.29 10.06
C CYS A 712 -2.08 62.84 8.63
N ILE A 713 -3.12 63.48 8.06
CA ILE A 713 -3.31 63.58 6.62
C ILE A 713 -2.17 64.49 6.10
N ILE A 714 -0.96 63.94 6.07
CA ILE A 714 0.23 64.57 5.50
C ILE A 714 0.05 64.55 3.98
N ARG A 715 -0.68 65.53 3.45
CA ARG A 715 -0.76 65.80 2.02
C ARG A 715 0.51 66.53 1.60
N SER A 716 1.42 65.79 0.97
CA SER A 716 2.48 66.31 0.10
C SER A 716 2.14 65.99 -1.36
#